data_AF-A0A7X0C358-F1
#
_entry.id   AF-A0A7X0C358-F1
#
_cell.length_a   1.000
_cell.length_b   1.000
_cell.length_c   1.000
_cell.angle_alpha   90.00
_cell.angle_beta   90.00
_cell.angle_gamma   90.00
#
_symmetry.space_group_name_H-M   'P 1'
#
loop_
_entity.id
_entity.type
_entity.pdbx_description
1 polymer ?
#
loop_
_entity_poly.entity_id
_entity_poly.type
_entity_poly.pdbx_seq_one_letter_code
_entity_poly.pdbx_strand_id
1 'polypeptide(L)'
;MRFGILGPVQAWADGERVVAVGGPGVRALAALLLLDAGTVVPAGHLIDGLYGTEVPVGAANALQSRVARLRSLLGPGLVISHPGGYRMAAAPEQVDAHRFQCLARLGHRLLREGQHMRAAATLDEALVLWRGPALADVGGAPFAYAQSARLEETRLGAVEDPSSAARVAARPPHARAVGSGPPGGGIGRVRGGTQDAGDELGADPSPELAAVHTSLLLGSSRRGQGPTHAEAAAATQGPKRSRIGLLPRARPVPDMMPGDTSDFTGRLDEVTRIGRALAGDGRAGSAVPVVAVVGRAGIGKTALAVHVAHGIGGSFPDGRLFADLHAGADRRPSPAQVLERFLRALGLPGPAIPDGLGERAEVYRTLLAGRRMLVVLDEVHAESQVRPLLPGEPGWLQHGDAGVRAPLSLSPAGLGEDAKRLLRALAVLDSPDCPTWVGAALLDVREPVAQDLFDELADAQLVEVTGLGPFARYRLHDLVRLFARYRLHDLVRLFARYRLHDLVRLFARELPAPQDQVTALSRMVASLLYLVEQAAYREFGGGQPHLRGDTPSRPLPGPLTEQLLADPLAWFDSERAAVRSAVRQTGEAGLTSLCWDLARKAASFYKLRAYRDDWRETHETAPAVARRAGDKRGVAAIHVSTAELLLGTDSNGEVRRELDAACALFEEIGHEYGLALAVRDLALLDRLEGRHADAAACGERALELLRRTGTPVDVAYVLMGLAHLKLECGQVDAAATLLEESLALSVGHGARRLRA
;
A
#
# COMPACT_ATOMS: atom_id res chain seq x y z
N MET A 1 28.31 -23.16 -2.99
CA MET A 1 27.23 -22.89 -2.00
C MET A 1 26.67 -24.20 -1.51
N ARG A 2 26.32 -24.31 -0.23
CA ARG A 2 25.53 -25.42 0.34
C ARG A 2 24.24 -24.88 0.92
N PHE A 3 23.18 -25.67 0.93
CA PHE A 3 21.86 -25.27 1.40
C PHE A 3 21.31 -26.28 2.40
N GLY A 4 20.60 -25.76 3.39
CA GLY A 4 20.05 -26.52 4.48
C GLY A 4 18.57 -26.26 4.66
N ILE A 5 17.74 -27.29 4.55
CA ILE A 5 16.28 -27.24 4.77
C ILE A 5 15.77 -28.33 5.74
N LEU A 6 16.64 -29.24 6.20
CA LEU A 6 16.36 -30.19 7.29
C LEU A 6 16.56 -29.52 8.67
N GLY A 7 15.82 -28.43 8.89
CA GLY A 7 15.99 -27.47 9.99
C GLY A 7 15.58 -26.08 9.51
N PRO A 8 16.05 -24.99 10.17
CA PRO A 8 15.91 -23.64 9.64
C PRO A 8 16.59 -23.49 8.27
N VAL A 9 15.98 -22.73 7.36
CA VAL A 9 16.51 -22.48 6.02
C VAL A 9 17.82 -21.69 6.10
N GLN A 10 18.91 -22.32 5.68
CA GLN A 10 20.26 -21.75 5.73
C GLN A 10 21.02 -21.93 4.42
N ALA A 11 21.88 -20.98 4.09
CA ALA A 11 22.80 -21.05 2.97
C ALA A 11 24.23 -20.79 3.45
N TRP A 12 25.21 -21.53 2.93
CA TRP A 12 26.63 -21.35 3.23
C TRP A 12 27.42 -21.01 1.96
N ALA A 13 28.18 -19.91 2.02
CA ALA A 13 29.21 -19.54 1.07
C ALA A 13 30.57 -20.09 1.55
N ASP A 14 31.35 -20.65 0.62
CA ASP A 14 32.71 -21.15 0.85
C ASP A 14 32.84 -22.17 2.01
N GLY A 15 31.77 -22.92 2.29
CA GLY A 15 31.76 -24.01 3.27
C GLY A 15 31.57 -23.60 4.73
N GLU A 16 31.83 -22.34 5.10
CA GLU A 16 31.77 -21.89 6.50
C GLU A 16 30.88 -20.66 6.76
N ARG A 17 30.72 -19.75 5.80
CA ARG A 17 30.00 -18.48 6.04
C ARG A 17 28.50 -18.61 5.80
N VAL A 18 27.70 -18.47 6.86
CA VAL A 18 26.23 -18.42 6.77
C VAL A 18 25.80 -17.13 6.06
N VAL A 19 24.98 -17.28 5.02
CA VAL A 19 24.35 -16.19 4.27
C VAL A 19 22.89 -16.08 4.70
N ALA A 20 22.45 -14.87 5.06
CA ALA A 20 21.06 -14.62 5.42
C ALA A 20 20.15 -14.77 4.19
N VAL A 21 19.12 -15.62 4.30
CA VAL A 21 18.19 -15.95 3.19
C VAL A 21 16.96 -15.00 3.17
N GLY A 22 16.97 -13.92 3.95
CA GLY A 22 15.91 -12.91 4.01
C GLY A 22 14.76 -13.31 4.95
N GLY A 23 13.63 -12.59 4.90
CA GLY A 23 12.43 -12.82 5.71
C GLY A 23 11.64 -14.10 5.36
N PRO A 24 10.57 -14.42 6.12
CA PRO A 24 9.83 -15.68 6.03
C PRO A 24 9.37 -16.03 4.60
N GLY A 25 8.81 -15.09 3.85
CA GLY A 25 8.36 -15.32 2.48
C GLY A 25 9.50 -15.61 1.49
N VAL A 26 10.65 -14.96 1.64
CA VAL A 26 11.85 -15.21 0.81
C VAL A 26 12.46 -16.57 1.15
N ARG A 27 12.51 -16.93 2.44
CA ARG A 27 12.96 -18.26 2.89
C ARG A 27 12.02 -19.37 2.42
N ALA A 28 10.71 -19.14 2.44
CA ALA A 28 9.71 -20.06 1.91
C ALA A 28 9.90 -20.29 0.41
N LEU A 29 10.10 -19.23 -0.37
CA LEU A 29 10.41 -19.33 -1.80
C LEU A 29 11.73 -20.09 -2.04
N ALA A 30 12.77 -19.78 -1.27
CA ALA A 30 14.05 -20.47 -1.37
C ALA A 30 13.90 -21.97 -1.08
N ALA A 31 13.21 -22.34 0.00
CA ALA A 31 12.95 -23.73 0.37
C ALA A 31 12.15 -24.48 -0.71
N LEU A 32 11.11 -23.86 -1.26
CA LEU A 32 10.30 -24.44 -2.32
C LEU A 32 11.13 -24.72 -3.59
N LEU A 33 12.01 -23.80 -3.97
CA LEU A 33 12.93 -24.00 -5.10
C LEU A 33 14.04 -25.01 -4.81
N LEU A 34 14.46 -25.18 -3.55
CA LEU A 34 15.49 -26.14 -3.12
C LEU A 34 14.94 -27.56 -3.02
N LEU A 35 13.66 -27.74 -2.71
CA LEU A 35 13.00 -29.05 -2.77
C LEU A 35 13.06 -29.65 -4.18
N ASP A 36 13.03 -28.81 -5.21
CA ASP A 36 13.15 -29.18 -6.62
C ASP A 36 14.47 -28.67 -7.26
N ALA A 37 15.56 -28.63 -6.48
CA ALA A 37 16.86 -28.08 -6.88
C ALA A 37 17.34 -28.58 -8.25
N GLY A 38 17.82 -27.65 -9.09
CA GLY A 38 18.28 -27.94 -10.44
C GLY A 38 17.17 -28.07 -11.50
N THR A 39 15.89 -28.06 -11.10
CA THR A 39 14.75 -28.13 -12.03
C THR A 39 14.01 -26.80 -12.14
N VAL A 40 13.30 -26.59 -13.26
CA VAL A 40 12.47 -25.40 -13.46
C VAL A 40 11.12 -25.63 -12.80
N VAL A 41 10.82 -24.84 -11.76
CA VAL A 41 9.52 -24.87 -11.08
C VAL A 41 8.61 -23.81 -11.70
N PRO A 42 7.40 -24.18 -12.18
CA PRO A 42 6.48 -23.22 -12.78
C PRO A 42 6.07 -22.11 -11.83
N ALA A 43 5.89 -20.88 -12.34
CA ALA A 43 5.48 -19.75 -11.51
C ALA A 43 4.14 -19.98 -10.78
N GLY A 44 3.17 -20.63 -11.45
CA GLY A 44 1.90 -21.02 -10.82
C GLY A 44 2.10 -21.96 -9.63
N HIS A 45 2.96 -22.98 -9.76
CA HIS A 45 3.26 -23.90 -8.67
C HIS A 45 3.97 -23.21 -7.48
N LEU A 46 4.81 -22.22 -7.76
CA LEU A 46 5.42 -21.41 -6.70
C LEU A 46 4.38 -20.56 -5.97
N ILE A 47 3.44 -19.97 -6.70
CA ILE A 47 2.32 -19.20 -6.13
C ILE A 47 1.44 -20.13 -5.28
N ASP A 48 0.99 -21.25 -5.84
CA ASP A 48 0.15 -22.22 -5.14
C ASP A 48 0.85 -22.78 -3.90
N GLY A 49 2.15 -23.05 -3.97
CA GLY A 49 2.92 -23.51 -2.82
C GLY A 49 3.02 -22.46 -1.70
N LEU A 50 3.24 -21.19 -2.06
CA LEU A 50 3.41 -20.10 -1.10
C LEU A 50 2.09 -19.61 -0.49
N TYR A 51 0.98 -19.66 -1.22
CA TYR A 51 -0.29 -19.05 -0.80
C TYR A 51 -1.45 -20.05 -0.68
N GLY A 52 -1.32 -21.28 -1.22
CA GLY A 52 -2.36 -22.30 -1.15
C GLY A 52 -3.60 -21.94 -1.98
N THR A 53 -4.78 -22.22 -1.42
CA THR A 53 -6.06 -21.97 -2.11
C THR A 53 -6.49 -20.50 -2.14
N GLU A 54 -5.85 -19.64 -1.36
CA GLU A 54 -6.16 -18.21 -1.26
C GLU A 54 -5.03 -17.37 -1.87
N VAL A 55 -4.96 -17.33 -3.21
CA VAL A 55 -3.92 -16.57 -3.92
C VAL A 55 -4.21 -15.06 -3.90
N PRO A 56 -3.29 -14.21 -3.39
CA PRO A 56 -3.45 -12.76 -3.40
C PRO A 56 -3.58 -12.14 -4.80
N VAL A 57 -4.35 -11.06 -4.90
CA VAL A 57 -4.29 -10.16 -6.06
C VAL A 57 -2.88 -9.56 -6.12
N GLY A 58 -2.19 -9.72 -7.26
CA GLY A 58 -0.79 -9.31 -7.39
C GLY A 58 0.25 -10.34 -6.90
N ALA A 59 -0.14 -11.58 -6.60
CA ALA A 59 0.80 -12.65 -6.21
C ALA A 59 1.96 -12.86 -7.19
N ALA A 60 1.74 -12.61 -8.48
CA ALA A 60 2.80 -12.63 -9.50
C ALA A 60 3.86 -11.53 -9.26
N ASN A 61 3.44 -10.31 -8.93
CA ASN A 61 4.35 -9.20 -8.63
C ASN A 61 5.09 -9.46 -7.31
N ALA A 62 4.38 -9.96 -6.29
CA ALA A 62 5.00 -10.36 -5.02
C ALA A 62 6.05 -11.48 -5.22
N LEU A 63 5.75 -12.49 -6.05
CA LEU A 63 6.71 -13.54 -6.41
C LEU A 63 7.94 -12.95 -7.12
N GLN A 64 7.75 -12.06 -8.09
CA GLN A 64 8.85 -11.39 -8.79
C GLN A 64 9.73 -10.56 -7.84
N SER A 65 9.11 -9.83 -6.91
CA SER A 65 9.84 -9.07 -5.87
C SER A 65 10.69 -9.99 -5.00
N ARG A 66 10.13 -11.11 -4.54
CA ARG A 66 10.88 -12.11 -3.75
C ARG A 66 12.01 -12.76 -4.53
N VAL A 67 11.82 -13.04 -5.82
CA VAL A 67 12.91 -13.55 -6.68
C VAL A 67 14.03 -12.52 -6.82
N ALA A 68 13.70 -11.25 -7.04
CA ALA A 68 14.69 -10.17 -7.09
C ALA A 68 15.47 -10.07 -5.77
N ARG A 69 14.77 -10.17 -4.63
CA ARG A 69 15.37 -10.17 -3.30
C ARG A 69 16.28 -11.38 -3.08
N LEU A 70 15.82 -12.57 -3.43
CA LEU A 70 16.61 -13.80 -3.30
C LEU A 70 17.90 -13.74 -4.13
N ARG A 71 17.84 -13.14 -5.34
CA ARG A 71 19.02 -12.85 -6.17
C ARG A 71 19.98 -11.87 -5.52
N SER A 72 19.48 -10.81 -4.88
CA SER A 72 20.35 -9.86 -4.18
C SER A 72 21.07 -10.48 -2.98
N LEU A 73 20.44 -11.44 -2.29
CA LEU A 73 20.97 -12.07 -1.09
C LEU A 73 21.94 -13.20 -1.40
N LEU A 74 21.58 -14.08 -2.34
CA LEU A 74 22.36 -15.27 -2.66
C LEU A 74 23.32 -15.06 -3.85
N GLY A 75 23.01 -14.12 -4.72
CA GLY A 75 23.74 -13.83 -5.95
C GLY A 75 22.88 -14.06 -7.21
N PRO A 76 23.09 -13.28 -8.29
CA PRO A 76 22.21 -13.29 -9.46
C PRO A 76 22.23 -14.60 -10.25
N GLY A 77 23.31 -15.39 -10.14
CA GLY A 77 23.48 -16.67 -10.86
C GLY A 77 22.77 -17.87 -10.21
N LEU A 78 22.29 -17.74 -8.96
CA LEU A 78 21.68 -18.87 -8.24
C LEU A 78 20.18 -19.05 -8.54
N VAL A 79 19.46 -17.99 -8.87
CA VAL A 79 18.03 -18.08 -9.21
C VAL A 79 17.84 -17.65 -10.66
N ILE A 80 17.67 -18.63 -11.55
CA ILE A 80 17.61 -18.44 -12.99
C ILE A 80 16.14 -18.33 -13.43
N SER A 81 15.82 -17.28 -14.17
CA SER A 81 14.50 -17.14 -14.82
C SER A 81 14.44 -18.02 -16.07
N HIS A 82 13.35 -18.76 -16.21
CA HIS A 82 12.98 -19.48 -17.42
C HIS A 82 11.61 -18.99 -17.92
N PRO A 83 11.28 -19.14 -19.22
CA PRO A 83 9.99 -18.72 -19.77
C PRO A 83 8.77 -19.31 -19.04
N GLY A 84 8.92 -20.47 -18.39
CA GLY A 84 7.85 -21.12 -17.63
C GLY A 84 7.89 -20.94 -16.11
N GLY A 85 8.93 -20.31 -15.54
CA GLY A 85 9.09 -20.23 -14.09
C GLY A 85 10.53 -19.95 -13.64
N TYR A 86 10.94 -20.53 -12.51
CA TYR A 86 12.23 -20.25 -11.89
C TYR A 86 12.97 -21.53 -11.52
N ARG A 87 14.30 -21.50 -11.60
CA ARG A 87 15.17 -22.61 -11.22
C ARG A 87 16.21 -22.15 -10.21
N MET A 88 16.39 -22.92 -9.14
CA MET A 88 17.59 -22.83 -8.30
C MET A 88 18.76 -23.54 -8.97
N ALA A 89 19.81 -22.82 -9.31
CA ALA A 89 21.06 -23.34 -9.88
C ALA A 89 21.95 -23.95 -8.78
N ALA A 90 21.38 -24.91 -8.05
CA ALA A 90 22.07 -25.73 -7.07
C ALA A 90 22.01 -27.19 -7.52
N ALA A 91 23.11 -27.92 -7.40
CA ALA A 91 23.10 -29.36 -7.61
C ALA A 91 22.37 -30.04 -6.43
N PRO A 92 21.60 -31.13 -6.65
CA PRO A 92 20.88 -31.81 -5.56
C PRO A 92 21.79 -32.18 -4.38
N GLU A 93 23.05 -32.54 -4.62
CA GLU A 93 24.02 -32.92 -3.58
C GLU A 93 24.44 -31.75 -2.67
N GLN A 94 24.19 -30.51 -3.12
CA GLN A 94 24.43 -29.29 -2.34
C GLN A 94 23.29 -28.98 -1.37
N VAL A 95 22.16 -29.69 -1.46
CA VAL A 95 20.98 -29.53 -0.60
C VAL A 95 20.88 -30.73 0.34
N ASP A 96 20.85 -30.47 1.65
CA ASP A 96 20.82 -31.51 2.67
C ASP A 96 19.65 -32.50 2.53
N ALA A 97 18.45 -32.05 2.15
CA ALA A 97 17.28 -32.92 1.94
C ALA A 97 17.47 -33.93 0.80
N HIS A 98 18.01 -33.49 -0.34
CA HIS A 98 18.30 -34.37 -1.48
C HIS A 98 19.42 -35.36 -1.13
N ARG A 99 20.45 -34.90 -0.42
CA ARG A 99 21.53 -35.76 0.08
C ARG A 99 21.00 -36.80 1.08
N PHE A 100 20.15 -36.39 2.02
CA PHE A 100 19.49 -37.28 2.97
C PHE A 100 18.65 -38.34 2.25
N GLN A 101 17.79 -37.96 1.31
CA GLN A 101 16.96 -38.91 0.56
C GLN A 101 17.80 -39.88 -0.30
N CYS A 102 18.95 -39.44 -0.81
CA CYS A 102 19.89 -40.30 -1.52
C CYS A 102 20.53 -41.34 -0.58
N LEU A 103 21.08 -40.88 0.55
CA LEU A 103 21.67 -41.74 1.57
C LEU A 103 20.65 -42.70 2.18
N ALA A 104 19.43 -42.23 2.47
CA ALA A 104 18.34 -43.06 2.95
C ALA A 104 18.02 -44.17 1.93
N ARG A 105 17.80 -43.84 0.65
CA ARG A 105 17.54 -44.85 -0.40
C ARG A 105 18.68 -45.86 -0.52
N LEU A 106 19.93 -45.42 -0.40
CA LEU A 106 21.10 -46.31 -0.41
C LEU A 106 21.11 -47.22 0.82
N GLY A 107 20.91 -46.68 2.02
CA GLY A 107 20.83 -47.44 3.27
C GLY A 107 19.77 -48.54 3.22
N HIS A 108 18.54 -48.20 2.81
CA HIS A 108 17.46 -49.18 2.67
C HIS A 108 17.75 -50.24 1.60
N ARG A 109 18.43 -49.88 0.49
CA ARG A 109 18.86 -50.86 -0.50
C ARG A 109 19.89 -51.83 0.09
N LEU A 110 20.88 -51.32 0.81
CA LEU A 110 21.89 -52.13 1.50
C LEU A 110 21.26 -53.07 2.55
N LEU A 111 20.17 -52.65 3.22
CA LEU A 111 19.40 -53.53 4.10
C LEU A 111 18.76 -54.69 3.34
N ARG A 112 18.13 -54.42 2.20
CA ARG A 112 17.54 -55.48 1.34
C ARG A 112 18.59 -56.44 0.79
N GLU A 113 19.81 -55.99 0.62
CA GLU A 113 20.97 -56.78 0.18
C GLU A 113 21.70 -57.51 1.33
N GLY A 114 21.23 -57.38 2.59
CA GLY A 114 21.84 -58.02 3.76
C GLY A 114 23.13 -57.36 4.27
N GLN A 115 23.51 -56.19 3.76
CA GLN A 115 24.73 -55.46 4.14
C GLN A 115 24.50 -54.55 5.36
N HIS A 116 24.08 -55.13 6.49
CA HIS A 116 23.60 -54.41 7.66
C HIS A 116 24.58 -53.35 8.24
N MET A 117 25.87 -53.66 8.32
CA MET A 117 26.88 -52.72 8.86
C MET A 117 27.06 -51.47 7.98
N ARG A 118 27.06 -51.65 6.64
CA ARG A 118 27.19 -50.53 5.69
C ARG A 118 25.91 -49.72 5.62
N ALA A 119 24.76 -50.39 5.70
CA ALA A 119 23.46 -49.73 5.82
C ALA A 119 23.39 -48.84 7.05
N ALA A 120 23.78 -49.35 8.23
CA ALA A 120 23.79 -48.59 9.48
C ALA A 120 24.65 -47.32 9.38
N ALA A 121 25.88 -47.44 8.88
CA ALA A 121 26.77 -46.30 8.72
C ALA A 121 26.23 -45.24 7.73
N THR A 122 25.57 -45.69 6.66
CA THR A 122 24.99 -44.80 5.64
C THR A 122 23.75 -44.08 6.17
N LEU A 123 22.91 -44.75 6.96
CA LEU A 123 21.74 -44.14 7.61
C LEU A 123 22.15 -43.18 8.73
N ASP A 124 23.18 -43.52 9.53
CA ASP A 124 23.76 -42.61 10.53
C ASP A 124 24.29 -41.33 9.86
N GLU A 125 24.99 -41.43 8.74
CA GLU A 125 25.44 -40.26 7.96
C GLU A 125 24.25 -39.42 7.46
N ALA A 126 23.17 -40.06 7.03
CA ALA A 126 21.95 -39.37 6.61
C ALA A 126 21.30 -38.58 7.75
N LEU A 127 21.22 -39.17 8.95
CA LEU A 127 20.58 -38.57 10.12
C LEU A 127 21.36 -37.37 10.66
N VAL A 128 22.69 -37.35 10.55
CA VAL A 128 23.54 -36.20 10.95
C VAL A 128 23.21 -34.91 10.18
N LEU A 129 22.60 -35.01 8.99
CA LEU A 129 22.21 -33.84 8.19
C LEU A 129 21.07 -33.03 8.82
N TRP A 130 20.30 -33.63 9.73
CA TRP A 130 19.16 -33.00 10.38
C TRP A 130 19.61 -32.08 11.52
N ARG A 131 19.12 -30.83 11.51
CA ARG A 131 19.42 -29.78 12.50
C ARG A 131 18.21 -29.39 13.34
N GLY A 132 17.09 -30.10 13.18
CA GLY A 132 15.80 -29.82 13.80
C GLY A 132 14.66 -30.32 12.92
N PRO A 133 13.41 -29.90 13.20
CA PRO A 133 12.27 -30.19 12.34
C PRO A 133 12.53 -29.71 10.90
N ALA A 134 12.16 -30.50 9.89
CA ALA A 134 12.27 -30.06 8.50
C ALA A 134 11.44 -28.77 8.28
N LEU A 135 12.02 -27.79 7.57
CA LEU A 135 11.38 -26.53 7.23
C LEU A 135 10.94 -25.69 8.46
N ALA A 136 11.70 -25.77 9.56
CA ALA A 136 11.31 -25.24 10.87
C ALA A 136 10.87 -23.76 10.88
N ASP A 137 11.50 -22.90 10.08
CA ASP A 137 11.26 -21.45 10.04
C ASP A 137 10.37 -20.99 8.88
N VAL A 138 9.81 -21.93 8.11
CA VAL A 138 8.86 -21.68 7.01
C VAL A 138 7.57 -22.50 7.15
N GLY A 139 7.33 -23.12 8.31
CA GLY A 139 6.17 -23.97 8.59
C GLY A 139 4.80 -23.30 8.44
N GLY A 140 4.74 -21.96 8.37
CA GLY A 140 3.52 -21.21 8.08
C GLY A 140 3.10 -21.21 6.60
N ALA A 141 3.99 -21.60 5.68
CA ALA A 141 3.67 -21.66 4.25
C ALA A 141 2.89 -22.94 3.90
N PRO A 142 1.84 -22.88 3.05
CA PRO A 142 0.98 -24.02 2.73
C PRO A 142 1.70 -25.26 2.22
N PHE A 143 2.72 -25.11 1.37
CA PHE A 143 3.52 -26.25 0.89
C PHE A 143 4.30 -26.96 2.01
N ALA A 144 4.71 -26.22 3.05
CA ALA A 144 5.71 -26.66 4.00
C ALA A 144 5.19 -27.82 4.86
N TYR A 145 3.90 -27.84 5.20
CA TYR A 145 3.29 -28.90 6.00
C TYR A 145 3.44 -30.28 5.37
N ALA A 146 3.00 -30.44 4.11
CA ALA A 146 3.06 -31.73 3.42
C ALA A 146 4.51 -32.18 3.15
N GLN A 147 5.40 -31.23 2.84
CA GLN A 147 6.80 -31.54 2.55
C GLN A 147 7.59 -31.88 3.82
N SER A 148 7.34 -31.17 4.93
CA SER A 148 7.92 -31.49 6.23
C SER A 148 7.46 -32.87 6.69
N ALA A 149 6.16 -33.18 6.61
CA ALA A 149 5.62 -34.50 6.96
C ALA A 149 6.28 -35.64 6.15
N ARG A 150 6.44 -35.47 4.83
CA ARG A 150 7.10 -36.46 3.96
C ARG A 150 8.58 -36.67 4.31
N LEU A 151 9.30 -35.60 4.62
CA LEU A 151 10.71 -35.69 5.03
C LEU A 151 10.84 -36.36 6.39
N GLU A 152 9.96 -36.04 7.33
CA GLU A 152 9.95 -36.65 8.66
C GLU A 152 9.55 -38.12 8.64
N GLU A 153 8.59 -38.52 7.80
CA GLU A 153 8.27 -39.93 7.57
C GLU A 153 9.49 -40.70 7.02
N THR A 154 10.21 -40.09 6.07
CA THR A 154 11.46 -40.67 5.55
C THR A 154 12.53 -40.76 6.65
N ARG A 155 12.58 -39.81 7.59
CA ARG A 155 13.46 -39.84 8.77
C ARG A 155 13.10 -40.97 9.72
N LEU A 156 11.81 -41.17 10.00
CA LEU A 156 11.33 -42.26 10.84
C LEU A 156 11.73 -43.62 10.26
N GLY A 157 11.56 -43.83 8.95
CA GLY A 157 12.04 -45.05 8.28
C GLY A 157 13.55 -45.29 8.45
N ALA A 158 14.36 -44.23 8.39
CA ALA A 158 15.80 -44.33 8.63
C ALA A 158 16.17 -44.62 10.10
N VAL A 159 15.30 -44.29 11.07
CA VAL A 159 15.51 -44.53 12.50
C VAL A 159 15.01 -45.91 12.95
N GLU A 160 13.85 -46.34 12.45
CA GLU A 160 13.14 -47.55 12.85
C GLU A 160 13.74 -48.85 12.28
N ASP A 161 14.65 -48.76 11.31
CA ASP A 161 15.22 -49.93 10.65
C ASP A 161 16.21 -50.73 11.55
N PRO A 162 16.12 -52.09 11.56
CA PRO A 162 16.64 -52.98 12.61
C PRO A 162 18.18 -53.01 12.81
N SER A 163 18.95 -52.34 11.95
CA SER A 163 20.39 -52.11 12.17
C SER A 163 20.68 -51.18 13.35
N SER A 164 19.76 -50.28 13.72
CA SER A 164 19.86 -49.46 14.94
C SER A 164 19.55 -50.29 16.19
N ALA A 165 18.56 -51.19 16.10
CA ALA A 165 18.17 -52.12 17.17
C ALA A 165 19.25 -53.17 17.49
N ALA A 166 20.03 -53.61 16.50
CA ALA A 166 21.15 -54.52 16.69
C ALA A 166 22.28 -53.92 17.58
N ARG A 167 22.40 -52.58 17.67
CA ARG A 167 23.37 -51.91 18.56
C ARG A 167 22.94 -51.93 20.03
N VAL A 168 21.65 -52.08 20.33
CA VAL A 168 21.16 -52.22 21.72
C VAL A 168 21.34 -53.65 22.23
N ALA A 169 21.33 -54.65 21.35
CA ALA A 169 21.46 -56.07 21.71
C ALA A 169 22.90 -56.62 21.79
N ALA A 170 23.91 -55.88 21.31
CA ALA A 170 25.30 -56.36 21.21
C ALA A 170 26.27 -55.77 22.27
N ARG A 171 25.83 -55.61 23.52
CA ARG A 171 26.74 -55.35 24.66
C ARG A 171 26.91 -56.62 25.51
N PRO A 172 28.13 -57.18 25.66
CA PRO A 172 28.36 -58.25 26.63
C PRO A 172 28.48 -57.69 28.06
N PRO A 173 28.29 -58.54 29.08
CA PRO A 173 28.01 -58.12 30.45
C PRO A 173 29.29 -58.00 31.28
N HIS A 174 29.50 -56.88 31.98
CA HIS A 174 30.26 -56.87 33.23
C HIS A 174 29.71 -55.83 34.23
N ALA A 175 29.37 -56.35 35.41
CA ALA A 175 28.88 -55.71 36.63
C ALA A 175 29.95 -54.80 37.29
N ARG A 176 29.69 -53.87 38.22
CA ARG A 176 28.97 -53.91 39.52
C ARG A 176 28.75 -52.44 39.95
N ALA A 177 27.56 -51.99 40.33
CA ALA A 177 26.94 -52.04 41.67
C ALA A 177 27.70 -51.30 42.79
N VAL A 178 27.17 -50.13 43.22
CA VAL A 178 26.92 -49.63 44.60
C VAL A 178 25.94 -48.44 44.44
N GLY A 179 24.84 -48.24 45.16
CA GLY A 179 24.37 -48.87 46.38
C GLY A 179 22.86 -48.72 46.58
N SER A 180 22.39 -49.58 47.46
CA SER A 180 21.05 -49.87 47.95
C SER A 180 20.46 -48.83 48.90
N GLY A 181 19.14 -48.61 48.82
CA GLY A 181 18.27 -48.14 49.90
C GLY A 181 16.80 -48.03 49.44
N PRO A 182 15.78 -48.53 50.18
CA PRO A 182 14.69 -49.33 49.58
C PRO A 182 13.28 -48.72 49.84
N PRO A 183 12.13 -49.47 49.79
CA PRO A 183 11.14 -49.32 48.72
C PRO A 183 9.72 -48.96 49.22
N GLY A 184 8.84 -48.49 48.32
CA GLY A 184 7.42 -48.35 48.66
C GLY A 184 6.51 -48.03 47.47
N GLY A 185 5.58 -48.94 47.18
CA GLY A 185 4.41 -48.74 46.32
C GLY A 185 4.66 -49.11 44.85
N GLY A 186 3.98 -50.09 44.25
CA GLY A 186 2.62 -50.54 44.49
C GLY A 186 1.85 -50.40 43.19
N ILE A 187 1.59 -51.54 42.56
CA ILE A 187 1.00 -51.74 41.23
C ILE A 187 -0.46 -51.27 41.22
N GLY A 188 -0.90 -50.58 40.16
CA GLY A 188 -2.30 -50.21 39.98
C GLY A 188 -2.67 -49.90 38.52
N ARG A 189 -3.35 -50.85 37.87
CA ARG A 189 -3.97 -50.76 36.54
C ARG A 189 -5.20 -49.84 36.54
N VAL A 190 -5.34 -49.07 35.45
CA VAL A 190 -6.54 -48.91 34.57
C VAL A 190 -7.93 -49.00 35.23
N ARG A 191 -8.73 -47.91 35.17
CA ARG A 191 -9.90 -47.67 34.28
C ARG A 191 -10.85 -46.58 34.83
N GLY A 192 -11.35 -45.71 33.94
CA GLY A 192 -12.71 -45.13 33.98
C GLY A 192 -12.91 -43.79 34.70
N GLY A 193 -13.71 -42.91 34.10
CA GLY A 193 -14.26 -41.73 34.79
C GLY A 193 -14.47 -40.50 33.90
N THR A 194 -15.50 -40.53 33.06
CA THR A 194 -16.25 -39.34 32.64
C THR A 194 -17.06 -38.77 33.81
N GLN A 195 -17.32 -37.45 33.76
CA GLN A 195 -18.18 -36.61 34.62
C GLN A 195 -17.52 -36.05 35.89
N ASP A 196 -17.30 -34.73 35.88
CA ASP A 196 -18.08 -33.82 36.73
C ASP A 196 -18.13 -32.41 36.12
N ALA A 197 -19.31 -31.79 36.28
CA ALA A 197 -19.71 -30.47 35.85
C ALA A 197 -20.05 -29.60 37.08
N GLY A 198 -20.08 -28.28 36.89
CA GLY A 198 -20.61 -27.29 37.83
C GLY A 198 -19.55 -26.74 38.78
N ASP A 199 -19.37 -25.45 39.01
CA ASP A 199 -20.19 -24.26 38.73
C ASP A 199 -19.23 -23.07 38.70
N GLU A 200 -19.44 -22.12 37.80
CA GLU A 200 -19.29 -20.68 38.12
C GLU A 200 -19.88 -19.82 36.98
N LEU A 201 -21.08 -19.28 37.28
CA LEU A 201 -21.60 -17.96 36.88
C LEU A 201 -22.03 -17.80 35.39
N GLY A 202 -23.30 -17.58 35.03
CA GLY A 202 -24.52 -17.28 35.78
C GLY A 202 -25.53 -16.59 34.83
N ALA A 203 -26.81 -16.88 35.07
CA ALA A 203 -28.04 -16.31 34.47
C ALA A 203 -28.53 -16.91 33.14
N ASP A 204 -29.33 -17.98 33.27
CA ASP A 204 -30.33 -18.40 32.30
C ASP A 204 -31.32 -17.24 32.04
N PRO A 205 -31.69 -16.92 30.79
CA PRO A 205 -32.65 -15.85 30.50
C PRO A 205 -34.04 -16.21 31.08
N SER A 206 -34.68 -15.24 31.73
CA SER A 206 -36.01 -15.39 32.30
C SER A 206 -37.03 -15.88 31.26
N PRO A 207 -38.10 -16.60 31.68
CA PRO A 207 -39.10 -17.15 30.76
C PRO A 207 -39.77 -16.11 29.83
N GLU A 208 -39.68 -14.83 30.16
CA GLU A 208 -40.13 -13.69 29.33
C GLU A 208 -39.21 -13.45 28.11
N LEU A 209 -37.91 -13.71 28.22
CA LEU A 209 -36.93 -13.59 27.12
C LEU A 209 -36.99 -14.77 26.14
N ALA A 210 -37.31 -15.98 26.63
CA ALA A 210 -37.56 -17.15 25.78
C ALA A 210 -38.85 -16.98 24.93
N ALA A 211 -39.86 -16.27 25.45
CA ALA A 211 -41.09 -15.96 24.73
C ALA A 211 -40.90 -14.91 23.61
N VAL A 212 -40.02 -13.94 23.80
CA VAL A 212 -39.66 -12.92 22.79
C VAL A 212 -38.78 -13.50 21.69
N HIS A 213 -37.84 -14.39 22.04
CA HIS A 213 -36.98 -15.08 21.08
C HIS A 213 -37.79 -16.00 20.15
N THR A 214 -38.79 -16.71 20.69
CA THR A 214 -39.69 -17.56 19.90
C THR A 214 -40.67 -16.75 19.03
N SER A 215 -41.08 -15.56 19.47
CA SER A 215 -41.99 -14.68 18.70
C SER A 215 -41.31 -13.96 17.53
N LEU A 216 -40.00 -13.74 17.60
CA LEU A 216 -39.18 -13.17 16.52
C LEU A 216 -38.81 -14.21 15.43
N LEU A 217 -38.75 -15.49 15.79
CA LEU A 217 -38.46 -16.59 14.85
C LEU A 217 -39.68 -17.04 14.03
N LEU A 218 -40.91 -16.76 14.48
CA LEU A 218 -42.15 -17.20 13.82
C LEU A 218 -42.92 -16.10 13.05
N GLY A 219 -42.32 -14.92 12.86
CA GLY A 219 -42.76 -13.93 11.86
C GLY A 219 -44.27 -13.67 11.79
N SER A 220 -44.89 -13.25 12.90
CA SER A 220 -46.31 -12.91 12.94
C SER A 220 -46.51 -11.43 13.29
N SER A 221 -46.62 -10.57 12.29
CA SER A 221 -47.13 -9.21 12.46
C SER A 221 -48.63 -9.27 12.78
N ARG A 222 -49.03 -8.85 13.98
CA ARG A 222 -50.42 -8.44 14.24
C ARG A 222 -50.50 -6.94 14.49
N ARG A 223 -51.26 -6.30 13.61
CA ARG A 223 -51.76 -4.93 13.69
C ARG A 223 -52.64 -4.76 14.92
N GLY A 224 -52.36 -3.66 15.63
CA GLY A 224 -53.23 -2.75 16.39
C GLY A 224 -54.53 -3.24 17.01
N GLN A 225 -54.70 -2.90 18.29
CA GLN A 225 -55.92 -2.32 18.82
C GLN A 225 -55.63 -1.51 20.08
N GLY A 226 -55.94 -0.22 20.02
CA GLY A 226 -56.14 0.69 21.15
C GLY A 226 -57.16 1.73 20.67
N PRO A 227 -58.37 1.81 21.26
CA PRO A 227 -59.49 2.57 20.71
C PRO A 227 -59.58 4.01 21.27
N THR A 228 -60.48 4.79 20.66
CA THR A 228 -61.05 6.09 21.08
C THR A 228 -60.08 7.28 20.98
N HIS A 229 -60.35 8.36 20.24
CA HIS A 229 -61.60 9.08 20.03
C HIS A 229 -61.72 9.61 18.60
N ALA A 230 -62.93 9.52 18.04
CA ALA A 230 -63.37 10.36 16.95
C ALA A 230 -64.38 11.36 17.53
N GLU A 231 -64.16 12.65 17.33
CA GLU A 231 -65.24 13.64 17.32
C GLU A 231 -64.86 14.84 16.44
N ALA A 232 -65.59 14.94 15.33
CA ALA A 232 -66.16 16.13 14.72
C ALA A 232 -65.24 17.35 14.42
N ALA A 233 -64.84 17.60 13.18
CA ALA A 233 -65.63 18.30 12.14
C ALA A 233 -66.02 19.76 12.50
N ALA A 234 -65.35 20.74 11.87
CA ALA A 234 -65.95 22.01 11.45
C ALA A 234 -65.10 22.70 10.36
N ALA A 235 -65.82 23.15 9.32
CA ALA A 235 -65.52 23.99 8.16
C ALA A 235 -64.35 25.00 8.29
N THR A 236 -63.67 25.43 7.20
CA THR A 236 -64.19 26.52 6.31
C THR A 236 -63.40 26.67 4.98
N GLN A 237 -64.14 26.49 3.87
CA GLN A 237 -64.17 27.18 2.55
C GLN A 237 -63.00 27.22 1.54
N GLY A 238 -63.34 26.87 0.29
CA GLY A 238 -62.66 27.28 -0.96
C GLY A 238 -63.01 26.39 -2.19
N PRO A 239 -63.64 26.90 -3.28
CA PRO A 239 -64.38 26.06 -4.24
C PRO A 239 -63.63 25.59 -5.52
N LYS A 240 -63.94 24.35 -5.90
CA LYS A 240 -64.07 23.71 -7.23
C LYS A 240 -63.26 24.25 -8.44
N ARG A 241 -62.27 23.44 -8.89
CA ARG A 241 -62.05 23.15 -10.32
C ARG A 241 -61.88 21.65 -10.56
N SER A 242 -62.85 21.11 -11.31
CA SER A 242 -62.82 19.91 -12.17
C SER A 242 -61.90 18.73 -11.79
N ARG A 243 -62.55 17.65 -11.34
CA ARG A 243 -62.05 16.27 -11.37
C ARG A 243 -61.66 15.87 -12.80
N ILE A 244 -60.36 15.78 -13.07
CA ILE A 244 -59.84 14.72 -13.94
C ILE A 244 -59.55 13.57 -12.99
N GLY A 245 -60.21 12.42 -13.21
CA GLY A 245 -59.95 11.20 -12.47
C GLY A 245 -58.51 10.76 -12.68
N LEU A 246 -57.61 11.16 -11.78
CA LEU A 246 -56.33 10.50 -11.61
C LEU A 246 -56.58 9.32 -10.67
N LEU A 247 -56.79 8.15 -11.28
CA LEU A 247 -56.36 6.87 -10.70
C LEU A 247 -55.03 7.11 -9.97
N PRO A 248 -54.78 6.50 -8.79
CA PRO A 248 -53.48 6.60 -8.16
C PRO A 248 -52.43 6.18 -9.19
N ARG A 249 -51.69 7.15 -9.75
CA ARG A 249 -50.62 6.87 -10.70
C ARG A 249 -49.62 6.05 -9.91
N ALA A 250 -49.63 4.74 -10.09
CA ALA A 250 -48.51 3.90 -9.78
C ALA A 250 -47.28 4.64 -10.32
N ARG A 251 -46.31 4.93 -9.45
CA ARG A 251 -45.08 5.59 -9.89
C ARG A 251 -44.57 4.79 -11.09
N PRO A 252 -44.37 5.41 -12.27
CA PRO A 252 -43.95 4.67 -13.45
C PRO A 252 -42.66 3.94 -13.11
N VAL A 253 -42.68 2.62 -13.28
CA VAL A 253 -41.49 1.78 -13.10
C VAL A 253 -40.49 2.23 -14.19
N PRO A 254 -39.30 2.70 -13.82
CA PRO A 254 -38.34 3.21 -14.80
C PRO A 254 -37.87 2.05 -15.68
N ASP A 255 -37.97 2.22 -17.00
CA ASP A 255 -37.44 1.30 -17.99
C ASP A 255 -36.65 2.07 -19.03
N MET A 256 -35.32 2.03 -18.91
CA MET A 256 -34.39 2.78 -19.76
C MET A 256 -33.72 1.88 -20.81
N MET A 257 -34.15 0.62 -20.95
CA MET A 257 -33.48 -0.35 -21.81
C MET A 257 -33.58 0.04 -23.30
N PRO A 258 -32.47 -0.04 -24.06
CA PRO A 258 -32.52 0.03 -25.53
C PRO A 258 -33.39 -1.09 -26.13
N GLY A 259 -33.81 -0.93 -27.38
CA GLY A 259 -34.58 -1.95 -28.11
C GLY A 259 -33.82 -3.28 -28.20
N ASP A 260 -34.56 -4.39 -28.07
CA ASP A 260 -33.99 -5.74 -28.22
C ASP A 260 -33.67 -6.06 -29.69
N THR A 261 -32.72 -6.97 -29.92
CA THR A 261 -32.39 -7.47 -31.26
C THR A 261 -33.26 -8.69 -31.58
N SER A 262 -34.14 -8.58 -32.58
CA SER A 262 -35.09 -9.66 -32.96
C SER A 262 -34.41 -10.94 -33.47
N ASP A 263 -33.24 -10.80 -34.08
CA ASP A 263 -32.54 -11.88 -34.79
C ASP A 263 -31.30 -12.35 -33.99
N PHE A 264 -31.39 -12.38 -32.66
CA PHE A 264 -30.30 -12.83 -31.80
C PHE A 264 -30.07 -14.34 -31.94
N THR A 265 -28.96 -14.75 -32.58
CA THR A 265 -28.63 -16.16 -32.85
C THR A 265 -27.31 -16.59 -32.22
N GLY A 266 -27.25 -17.81 -31.67
CA GLY A 266 -26.08 -18.34 -30.96
C GLY A 266 -25.91 -17.71 -29.57
N ARG A 267 -25.17 -18.40 -28.68
CA ARG A 267 -24.94 -17.99 -27.27
C ARG A 267 -26.12 -18.14 -26.30
N LEU A 268 -27.05 -19.06 -26.57
CA LEU A 268 -28.17 -19.36 -25.67
C LEU A 268 -27.71 -19.86 -24.30
N ASP A 269 -26.56 -20.54 -24.25
CA ASP A 269 -25.94 -21.01 -23.01
C ASP A 269 -25.47 -19.84 -22.15
N GLU A 270 -24.86 -18.81 -22.74
CA GLU A 270 -24.44 -17.59 -22.06
C GLU A 270 -25.65 -16.77 -21.61
N VAL A 271 -26.69 -16.64 -22.43
CA VAL A 271 -27.94 -15.97 -22.05
C VAL A 271 -28.55 -16.64 -20.83
N THR A 272 -28.64 -17.97 -20.85
CA THR A 272 -29.18 -18.76 -19.74
C THR A 272 -28.33 -18.64 -18.48
N ARG A 273 -27.00 -18.64 -18.62
CA ARG A 273 -26.05 -18.51 -17.51
C ARG A 273 -26.13 -17.14 -16.84
N ILE A 274 -26.11 -16.08 -17.63
CA ILE A 274 -26.22 -14.69 -17.13
C ILE A 274 -27.60 -14.50 -16.49
N GLY A 275 -28.67 -14.99 -17.13
CA GLY A 275 -30.02 -14.89 -16.61
C GLY A 275 -30.18 -15.56 -15.24
N ARG A 276 -29.65 -16.78 -15.05
CA ARG A 276 -29.66 -17.46 -13.74
C ARG A 276 -28.84 -16.72 -12.68
N ALA A 277 -27.65 -16.23 -13.04
CA ALA A 277 -26.78 -15.50 -12.12
C ALA A 277 -27.42 -14.20 -11.60
N LEU A 278 -28.17 -13.51 -12.45
CA LEU A 278 -28.86 -12.27 -12.09
C LEU A 278 -30.21 -12.50 -11.41
N ALA A 279 -30.97 -13.54 -11.80
CA ALA A 279 -32.30 -13.80 -11.25
C ALA A 279 -32.27 -14.43 -9.84
N GLY A 280 -31.22 -15.20 -9.51
CA GLY A 280 -30.96 -15.79 -8.20
C GLY A 280 -32.00 -16.82 -7.71
N ASP A 281 -31.56 -18.03 -7.35
CA ASP A 281 -32.42 -19.07 -6.74
C ASP A 281 -32.71 -18.76 -5.26
N GLY A 282 -33.45 -17.69 -4.95
CA GLY A 282 -34.15 -17.45 -3.66
C GLY A 282 -33.36 -17.57 -2.33
N ARG A 283 -32.07 -17.88 -2.34
CA ARG A 283 -31.21 -17.97 -1.16
C ARG A 283 -30.73 -16.57 -0.86
N ALA A 284 -31.13 -16.06 0.30
CA ALA A 284 -30.71 -14.78 0.85
C ALA A 284 -29.18 -14.73 1.04
N GLY A 285 -28.46 -14.48 -0.05
CA GLY A 285 -27.06 -14.05 -0.06
C GLY A 285 -27.04 -12.52 -0.04
N SER A 286 -26.33 -11.95 0.92
CA SER A 286 -26.34 -10.52 1.25
C SER A 286 -25.67 -9.58 0.23
N ALA A 287 -25.26 -10.05 -0.96
CA ALA A 287 -24.51 -9.26 -1.94
C ALA A 287 -25.30 -9.07 -3.25
N VAL A 288 -25.23 -7.86 -3.82
CA VAL A 288 -25.87 -7.53 -5.11
C VAL A 288 -25.18 -8.34 -6.22
N PRO A 289 -25.90 -9.14 -7.02
CA PRO A 289 -25.30 -9.89 -8.12
C PRO A 289 -24.84 -8.93 -9.22
N VAL A 290 -23.56 -9.01 -9.58
CA VAL A 290 -22.95 -8.22 -10.67
C VAL A 290 -22.37 -9.19 -11.70
N VAL A 291 -22.68 -8.96 -12.97
CA VAL A 291 -22.13 -9.73 -14.09
C VAL A 291 -21.39 -8.80 -15.03
N ALA A 292 -20.11 -9.09 -15.28
CA ALA A 292 -19.30 -8.39 -16.26
C ALA A 292 -19.23 -9.21 -17.57
N VAL A 293 -19.52 -8.56 -18.70
CA VAL A 293 -19.42 -9.18 -20.03
C VAL A 293 -18.19 -8.61 -20.74
N VAL A 294 -17.13 -9.40 -20.86
CA VAL A 294 -15.84 -8.99 -21.43
C VAL A 294 -15.56 -9.73 -22.74
N GLY A 295 -14.92 -9.05 -23.70
CA GLY A 295 -14.61 -9.62 -25.01
C GLY A 295 -14.13 -8.56 -26.01
N ARG A 296 -13.53 -9.01 -27.11
CA ARG A 296 -12.98 -8.15 -28.17
C ARG A 296 -14.02 -7.13 -28.67
N ALA A 297 -13.57 -5.97 -29.13
CA ALA A 297 -14.45 -4.97 -29.74
C ALA A 297 -15.23 -5.60 -30.92
N GLY A 298 -16.51 -5.23 -31.08
CA GLY A 298 -17.36 -5.73 -32.17
C GLY A 298 -17.92 -7.15 -32.01
N ILE A 299 -17.63 -7.88 -30.93
CA ILE A 299 -18.11 -9.27 -30.74
C ILE A 299 -19.58 -9.40 -30.30
N GLY A 300 -20.30 -8.28 -30.13
CA GLY A 300 -21.73 -8.26 -29.75
C GLY A 300 -22.04 -8.27 -28.25
N LYS A 301 -21.13 -7.75 -27.39
CA LYS A 301 -21.31 -7.71 -25.92
C LYS A 301 -22.54 -6.92 -25.50
N THR A 302 -22.72 -5.73 -26.06
CA THR A 302 -23.88 -4.85 -25.85
C THR A 302 -25.17 -5.57 -26.23
N ALA A 303 -25.22 -6.19 -27.41
CA ALA A 303 -26.38 -6.93 -27.88
C ALA A 303 -26.74 -8.09 -26.94
N LEU A 304 -25.74 -8.86 -26.46
CA LEU A 304 -25.94 -9.92 -25.47
C LEU A 304 -26.49 -9.38 -24.14
N ALA A 305 -25.92 -8.29 -23.61
CA ALA A 305 -26.34 -7.71 -22.33
C ALA A 305 -27.77 -7.16 -22.39
N VAL A 306 -28.12 -6.45 -23.47
CA VAL A 306 -29.47 -5.92 -23.70
C VAL A 306 -30.48 -7.07 -23.88
N HIS A 307 -30.13 -8.11 -24.64
CA HIS A 307 -30.99 -9.27 -24.87
C HIS A 307 -31.30 -10.03 -23.57
N VAL A 308 -30.28 -10.26 -22.73
CA VAL A 308 -30.50 -10.88 -21.40
C VAL A 308 -31.39 -10.01 -20.52
N ALA A 309 -31.19 -8.69 -20.50
CA ALA A 309 -31.97 -7.76 -19.70
C ALA A 309 -33.46 -7.70 -20.11
N HIS A 310 -33.77 -7.95 -21.39
CA HIS A 310 -35.15 -8.16 -21.85
C HIS A 310 -35.71 -9.51 -21.38
N GLY A 311 -34.93 -10.58 -21.51
CA GLY A 311 -35.34 -11.92 -21.10
C GLY A 311 -35.62 -12.09 -19.60
N ILE A 312 -34.91 -11.34 -18.73
CA ILE A 312 -35.07 -11.43 -17.26
C ILE A 312 -35.88 -10.27 -16.64
N GLY A 313 -36.48 -9.39 -17.46
CA GLY A 313 -37.16 -8.19 -16.97
C GLY A 313 -38.25 -8.47 -15.92
N GLY A 314 -38.95 -9.61 -16.03
CA GLY A 314 -39.97 -10.03 -15.07
C GLY A 314 -39.45 -10.30 -13.64
N SER A 315 -38.14 -10.55 -13.48
CA SER A 315 -37.50 -10.76 -12.17
C SER A 315 -37.13 -9.46 -11.45
N PHE A 316 -37.30 -8.31 -12.10
CA PHE A 316 -36.95 -6.98 -11.59
C PHE A 316 -38.16 -6.03 -11.69
N PRO A 317 -39.20 -6.24 -10.88
CA PRO A 317 -40.47 -5.51 -10.97
C PRO A 317 -40.34 -4.02 -10.64
N ASP A 318 -39.26 -3.61 -9.96
CA ASP A 318 -39.06 -2.22 -9.53
C ASP A 318 -38.31 -1.36 -10.56
N GLY A 319 -37.83 -1.94 -11.66
CA GLY A 319 -37.38 -1.21 -12.85
C GLY A 319 -35.98 -1.56 -13.36
N ARG A 320 -35.65 -1.04 -14.55
CA ARG A 320 -34.42 -1.29 -15.30
C ARG A 320 -33.77 0.02 -15.72
N LEU A 321 -32.50 0.20 -15.37
CA LEU A 321 -31.71 1.39 -15.70
C LEU A 321 -30.58 1.02 -16.66
N PHE A 322 -30.34 1.87 -17.66
CA PHE A 322 -29.29 1.67 -18.66
C PHE A 322 -28.42 2.94 -18.80
N ALA A 323 -27.12 2.75 -18.88
CA ALA A 323 -26.19 3.81 -19.23
C ALA A 323 -25.08 3.33 -20.18
N ASP A 324 -25.03 3.96 -21.35
CA ASP A 324 -23.88 3.93 -22.24
C ASP A 324 -22.84 4.95 -21.75
N LEU A 325 -21.65 4.46 -21.40
CA LEU A 325 -20.53 5.28 -20.90
C LEU A 325 -19.59 5.76 -22.03
N HIS A 326 -19.94 5.51 -23.29
CA HIS A 326 -19.22 5.93 -24.49
C HIS A 326 -20.05 6.78 -25.47
N ALA A 327 -21.25 7.25 -25.10
CA ALA A 327 -22.16 7.90 -26.05
C ALA A 327 -21.60 9.15 -26.77
N GLY A 328 -21.12 8.98 -28.01
CA GLY A 328 -21.07 9.99 -29.09
C GLY A 328 -20.05 11.14 -29.00
N ALA A 329 -19.11 11.13 -29.95
CA ALA A 329 -18.30 12.20 -30.57
C ALA A 329 -17.71 13.42 -29.82
N ASP A 330 -18.11 13.83 -28.61
CA ASP A 330 -17.41 14.98 -27.97
C ASP A 330 -17.44 15.12 -26.43
N ARG A 331 -18.04 14.20 -25.67
CA ARG A 331 -17.83 14.16 -24.21
C ARG A 331 -18.29 12.85 -23.58
N ARG A 332 -17.38 12.14 -22.91
CA ARG A 332 -17.73 10.98 -22.07
C ARG A 332 -18.60 11.46 -20.90
N PRO A 333 -19.77 10.85 -20.63
CA PRO A 333 -20.62 11.28 -19.53
C PRO A 333 -19.90 11.02 -18.21
N SER A 334 -19.83 12.04 -17.35
CA SER A 334 -19.24 11.88 -16.02
C SER A 334 -20.18 11.02 -15.14
N PRO A 335 -19.66 10.30 -14.13
CA PRO A 335 -20.50 9.53 -13.21
C PRO A 335 -21.58 10.39 -12.53
N ALA A 336 -21.29 11.67 -12.30
CA ALA A 336 -22.25 12.63 -11.74
C ALA A 336 -23.44 12.89 -12.68
N GLN A 337 -23.20 12.95 -14.00
CA GLN A 337 -24.24 13.12 -15.02
C GLN A 337 -25.10 11.86 -15.16
N VAL A 338 -24.49 10.68 -15.09
CA VAL A 338 -25.21 9.41 -15.13
C VAL A 338 -26.10 9.23 -13.89
N LEU A 339 -25.56 9.53 -12.70
CA LEU A 339 -26.35 9.52 -11.45
C LEU A 339 -27.51 10.50 -11.48
N GLU A 340 -27.29 11.72 -11.99
CA GLU A 340 -28.38 12.69 -12.13
C GLU A 340 -29.51 12.14 -13.00
N ARG A 341 -29.18 11.50 -14.13
CA ARG A 341 -30.18 10.88 -15.00
C ARG A 341 -30.92 9.74 -14.30
N PHE A 342 -30.22 8.88 -13.56
CA PHE A 342 -30.83 7.80 -12.78
C PHE A 342 -31.74 8.33 -11.67
N LEU A 343 -31.31 9.35 -10.93
CA LEU A 343 -32.11 9.98 -9.86
C LEU A 343 -33.41 10.60 -10.41
N ARG A 344 -33.36 11.25 -11.58
CA ARG A 344 -34.55 11.75 -12.28
C ARG A 344 -35.48 10.61 -12.70
N ALA A 345 -34.93 9.52 -13.24
CA ALA A 345 -35.71 8.34 -13.63
C ALA A 345 -36.38 7.65 -12.43
N LEU A 346 -35.74 7.66 -11.26
CA LEU A 346 -36.28 7.16 -10.00
C LEU A 346 -37.33 8.10 -9.34
N GLY A 347 -37.61 9.24 -9.97
CA GLY A 347 -38.66 10.19 -9.57
C GLY A 347 -38.20 11.32 -8.66
N LEU A 348 -36.89 11.58 -8.54
CA LEU A 348 -36.36 12.70 -7.77
C LEU A 348 -36.43 14.00 -8.60
N PRO A 349 -37.08 15.07 -8.12
CA PRO A 349 -37.19 16.33 -8.86
C PRO A 349 -35.84 17.04 -8.93
N GLY A 350 -35.56 17.71 -10.06
CA GLY A 350 -34.26 18.34 -10.35
C GLY A 350 -33.66 19.20 -9.22
N PRO A 351 -34.43 20.06 -8.51
CA PRO A 351 -33.92 20.88 -7.41
C PRO A 351 -33.51 20.10 -6.16
N ALA A 352 -33.90 18.83 -6.03
CA ALA A 352 -33.58 17.97 -4.88
C ALA A 352 -32.38 17.04 -5.16
N ILE A 353 -31.76 17.14 -6.34
CA ILE A 353 -30.56 16.38 -6.69
C ILE A 353 -29.34 17.16 -6.18
N PRO A 354 -28.52 16.59 -5.28
CA PRO A 354 -27.32 17.28 -4.76
C PRO A 354 -26.30 17.59 -5.86
N ASP A 355 -25.43 18.57 -5.66
CA ASP A 355 -24.39 18.92 -6.64
C ASP A 355 -23.18 17.99 -6.59
N GLY A 356 -22.87 17.43 -5.41
CA GLY A 356 -21.73 16.54 -5.19
C GLY A 356 -21.92 15.11 -5.70
N LEU A 357 -20.87 14.52 -6.28
CA LEU A 357 -20.88 13.13 -6.77
C LEU A 357 -21.18 12.10 -5.66
N GLY A 358 -20.54 12.27 -4.50
CA GLY A 358 -20.73 11.37 -3.35
C GLY A 358 -22.15 11.42 -2.81
N GLU A 359 -22.68 12.63 -2.62
CA GLU A 359 -24.06 12.87 -2.16
C GLU A 359 -25.09 12.30 -3.14
N ARG A 360 -24.88 12.48 -4.47
CA ARG A 360 -25.72 11.84 -5.50
C ARG A 360 -25.70 10.32 -5.39
N ALA A 361 -24.54 9.71 -5.12
CA ALA A 361 -24.41 8.27 -4.99
C ALA A 361 -25.09 7.73 -3.70
N GLU A 362 -25.06 8.49 -2.60
CA GLU A 362 -25.77 8.15 -1.37
C GLU A 362 -27.30 8.19 -1.54
N VAL A 363 -27.82 9.25 -2.17
CA VAL A 363 -29.25 9.36 -2.46
C VAL A 363 -29.69 8.24 -3.42
N TYR A 364 -28.87 7.95 -4.44
CA TYR A 364 -29.12 6.86 -5.38
C TYR A 364 -29.21 5.49 -4.68
N ARG A 365 -28.23 5.15 -3.83
CA ARG A 365 -28.26 3.90 -3.04
C ARG A 365 -29.46 3.82 -2.10
N THR A 366 -29.83 4.95 -1.48
CA THR A 366 -31.02 5.04 -0.63
C THR A 366 -32.31 4.75 -1.41
N LEU A 367 -32.42 5.24 -2.65
CA LEU A 367 -33.58 5.00 -3.50
C LEU A 367 -33.66 3.57 -4.05
N LEU A 368 -32.52 2.90 -4.21
CA LEU A 368 -32.46 1.49 -4.63
C LEU A 368 -32.61 0.49 -3.48
N ALA A 369 -32.41 0.93 -2.23
CA ALA A 369 -32.52 0.09 -1.06
C ALA A 369 -33.90 -0.58 -0.97
N GLY A 370 -33.91 -1.92 -0.83
CA GLY A 370 -35.13 -2.72 -0.74
C GLY A 370 -35.90 -2.90 -2.05
N ARG A 371 -35.38 -2.42 -3.19
CA ARG A 371 -35.98 -2.61 -4.52
C ARG A 371 -35.24 -3.65 -5.35
N ARG A 372 -35.98 -4.44 -6.13
CA ARG A 372 -35.46 -5.37 -7.12
C ARG A 372 -35.34 -4.68 -8.48
N MET A 373 -34.22 -4.03 -8.69
CA MET A 373 -33.90 -3.30 -9.93
C MET A 373 -32.72 -3.89 -10.68
N LEU A 374 -32.73 -3.75 -12.01
CA LEU A 374 -31.61 -4.13 -12.89
C LEU A 374 -30.88 -2.88 -13.37
N VAL A 375 -29.55 -2.87 -13.29
CA VAL A 375 -28.71 -1.76 -13.81
C VAL A 375 -27.73 -2.32 -14.82
N VAL A 376 -27.74 -1.78 -16.04
CA VAL A 376 -26.86 -2.15 -17.14
C VAL A 376 -25.95 -0.97 -17.48
N LEU A 377 -24.65 -1.18 -17.36
CA LEU A 377 -23.61 -0.19 -17.69
C LEU A 377 -22.83 -0.72 -18.91
N ASP A 378 -22.91 -0.01 -20.03
CA ASP A 378 -22.30 -0.40 -21.29
C ASP A 378 -21.03 0.41 -21.60
N GLU A 379 -20.09 -0.21 -22.31
CA GLU A 379 -18.78 0.36 -22.70
C GLU A 379 -17.99 1.01 -21.55
N VAL A 380 -17.82 0.26 -20.44
CA VAL A 380 -16.97 0.63 -19.32
C VAL A 380 -15.49 0.57 -19.71
N HIS A 381 -14.73 1.65 -19.48
CA HIS A 381 -13.28 1.69 -19.74
C HIS A 381 -12.43 1.78 -18.46
N ALA A 382 -12.98 2.31 -17.37
CA ALA A 382 -12.29 2.47 -16.10
C ALA A 382 -13.22 2.25 -14.89
N GLU A 383 -12.65 1.71 -13.80
CA GLU A 383 -13.38 1.42 -12.56
C GLU A 383 -14.03 2.68 -11.95
N SER A 384 -13.34 3.82 -12.03
CA SER A 384 -13.82 5.11 -11.53
C SER A 384 -15.16 5.55 -12.16
N GLN A 385 -15.51 5.00 -13.34
CA GLN A 385 -16.79 5.26 -13.99
C GLN A 385 -17.95 4.48 -13.36
N VAL A 386 -17.66 3.31 -12.80
CA VAL A 386 -18.66 2.33 -12.36
C VAL A 386 -18.90 2.41 -10.86
N ARG A 387 -17.85 2.64 -10.06
CA ARG A 387 -17.92 2.64 -8.59
C ARG A 387 -19.05 3.52 -8.01
N PRO A 388 -19.29 4.76 -8.50
CA PRO A 388 -20.38 5.59 -7.99
C PRO A 388 -21.79 5.14 -8.41
N LEU A 389 -21.92 4.28 -9.44
CA LEU A 389 -23.18 3.88 -10.07
C LEU A 389 -23.76 2.55 -9.54
N LEU A 390 -23.07 1.91 -8.58
CA LEU A 390 -23.43 0.60 -8.08
C LEU A 390 -24.43 0.69 -6.90
N PRO A 391 -25.49 -0.17 -6.86
CA PRO A 391 -26.56 -0.10 -5.83
C PRO A 391 -26.12 -0.42 -4.39
N GLY A 392 -24.94 -1.03 -4.23
CA GLY A 392 -24.24 -1.29 -2.97
C GLY A 392 -22.74 -1.29 -3.25
N GLU A 393 -21.87 -1.19 -2.24
CA GLU A 393 -20.42 -1.33 -2.49
C GLU A 393 -20.11 -2.78 -2.89
N PRO A 394 -19.69 -3.07 -4.14
CA PRO A 394 -19.33 -4.42 -4.52
C PRO A 394 -17.86 -4.63 -4.20
N GLY A 395 -17.54 -5.78 -3.60
CA GLY A 395 -16.20 -6.35 -3.70
C GLY A 395 -15.93 -6.64 -5.17
N TRP A 396 -15.04 -5.86 -5.79
CA TRP A 396 -14.55 -6.08 -7.13
C TRP A 396 -13.65 -7.32 -7.10
N LEU A 397 -14.24 -8.45 -7.46
CA LEU A 397 -13.48 -9.57 -7.95
C LEU A 397 -13.66 -9.69 -9.44
N GLN A 398 -12.53 -9.58 -10.09
CA GLN A 398 -12.29 -9.89 -11.47
C GLN A 398 -12.70 -11.36 -11.74
N HIS A 399 -13.87 -11.57 -12.35
CA HIS A 399 -14.20 -12.87 -12.93
C HIS A 399 -13.69 -12.92 -14.37
N GLY A 400 -12.42 -13.28 -14.52
CA GLY A 400 -11.90 -13.95 -15.71
C GLY A 400 -11.60 -15.39 -15.33
N ASP A 401 -12.46 -16.30 -15.76
CA ASP A 401 -12.44 -17.76 -15.59
C ASP A 401 -12.21 -18.36 -14.18
N ALA A 402 -13.17 -19.21 -13.80
CA ALA A 402 -13.13 -20.16 -12.69
C ALA A 402 -12.88 -19.57 -11.28
N GLY A 403 -13.97 -19.18 -10.62
CA GLY A 403 -14.18 -19.35 -9.17
C GLY A 403 -13.19 -18.69 -8.22
N VAL A 404 -13.44 -17.43 -7.82
CA VAL A 404 -12.79 -16.84 -6.64
C VAL A 404 -13.84 -16.03 -5.88
N ARG A 405 -14.11 -16.44 -4.64
CA ARG A 405 -14.77 -15.63 -3.59
C ARG A 405 -13.79 -14.55 -3.14
N ALA A 406 -14.27 -13.38 -2.73
CA ALA A 406 -13.37 -12.31 -2.30
C ALA A 406 -12.63 -12.84 -1.07
N PRO A 407 -11.28 -12.90 -1.07
CA PRO A 407 -10.55 -13.37 0.09
C PRO A 407 -10.55 -12.22 1.11
N LEU A 408 -11.66 -12.06 1.82
CA LEU A 408 -11.70 -11.27 3.07
C LEU A 408 -11.36 -12.17 4.26
N SER A 409 -10.39 -13.07 4.08
CA SER A 409 -9.66 -13.75 5.14
C SER A 409 -8.57 -12.83 5.69
N LEU A 410 -8.94 -11.59 6.03
CA LEU A 410 -8.08 -10.67 6.79
C LEU A 410 -7.96 -11.24 8.22
N SER A 411 -7.03 -12.16 8.44
CA SER A 411 -6.71 -12.67 9.77
C SER A 411 -5.37 -12.10 10.23
N PRO A 412 -5.37 -10.99 11.00
CA PRO A 412 -4.15 -10.47 11.64
C PRO A 412 -3.60 -11.38 12.74
N ALA A 413 -4.19 -12.56 12.98
CA ALA A 413 -3.77 -13.49 14.03
C ALA A 413 -2.36 -14.09 13.80
N GLY A 414 -1.82 -14.01 12.58
CA GLY A 414 -0.49 -14.52 12.23
C GLY A 414 0.63 -13.47 12.14
N LEU A 415 0.33 -12.16 12.27
CA LEU A 415 1.33 -11.10 12.11
C LEU A 415 2.23 -10.97 13.34
N GLY A 416 3.53 -10.80 13.11
CA GLY A 416 4.49 -10.39 14.12
C GLY A 416 4.22 -8.98 14.63
N GLU A 417 4.63 -8.68 15.86
CA GLU A 417 4.38 -7.37 16.49
C GLU A 417 5.02 -6.22 15.72
N ASP A 418 6.21 -6.40 15.14
CA ASP A 418 6.86 -5.36 14.33
C ASP A 418 6.12 -5.09 13.01
N ALA A 419 5.50 -6.10 12.39
CA ALA A 419 4.67 -5.90 11.20
C ALA A 419 3.38 -5.14 11.55
N LYS A 420 2.79 -5.41 12.71
CA LYS A 420 1.66 -4.62 13.23
C LYS A 420 2.06 -3.17 13.51
N ARG A 421 3.26 -2.95 14.09
CA ARG A 421 3.81 -1.60 14.30
C ARG A 421 4.03 -0.87 12.97
N LEU A 422 4.56 -1.54 11.95
CA LEU A 422 4.72 -0.98 10.61
C LEU A 422 3.37 -0.57 10.03
N LEU A 423 2.39 -1.47 10.06
CA LEU A 423 1.03 -1.22 9.56
C LEU A 423 0.40 0.02 10.21
N ARG A 424 0.52 0.15 11.54
CA ARG A 424 0.03 1.31 12.29
C ARG A 424 0.77 2.59 11.92
N ALA A 425 2.08 2.53 11.70
CA ALA A 425 2.87 3.69 11.31
C ALA A 425 2.54 4.15 9.88
N LEU A 426 2.33 3.22 8.95
CA LEU A 426 1.94 3.51 7.57
C LEU A 426 0.56 4.16 7.48
N ALA A 427 -0.36 3.75 8.35
CA ALA A 427 -1.71 4.32 8.40
C ALA A 427 -1.77 5.81 8.74
N VAL A 428 -0.76 6.33 9.45
CA VAL A 428 -0.65 7.77 9.78
C VAL A 428 -0.30 8.58 8.54
N LEU A 429 0.34 7.98 7.54
CA LEU A 429 0.80 8.70 6.36
C LEU A 429 -0.35 9.03 5.41
N ASP A 430 -0.33 10.28 4.92
CA ASP A 430 -1.26 10.74 3.90
C ASP A 430 -0.86 10.34 2.47
N SER A 431 0.31 9.73 2.29
CA SER A 431 0.72 9.17 0.99
C SER A 431 -0.07 7.88 0.68
N PRO A 432 -0.56 7.67 -0.55
CA PRO A 432 -1.25 6.44 -0.93
C PRO A 432 -0.32 5.23 -0.97
N ASP A 433 0.96 5.44 -1.27
CA ASP A 433 1.97 4.40 -1.36
C ASP A 433 3.32 4.92 -0.84
N CYS A 434 4.23 4.01 -0.52
CA CYS A 434 5.57 4.34 -0.05
C CYS A 434 6.62 3.26 -0.40
N PRO A 435 7.88 3.64 -0.64
CA PRO A 435 8.99 2.70 -0.76
C PRO A 435 9.44 2.15 0.60
N THR A 436 10.27 1.11 0.61
CA THR A 436 10.70 0.43 1.84
C THR A 436 11.49 1.29 2.82
N TRP A 437 12.26 2.26 2.32
CA TRP A 437 13.01 3.19 3.17
C TRP A 437 12.09 4.01 4.09
N VAL A 438 10.83 4.25 3.70
CA VAL A 438 9.84 4.93 4.54
C VAL A 438 9.51 4.08 5.77
N GLY A 439 9.27 2.78 5.60
CA GLY A 439 9.04 1.87 6.73
C GLY A 439 10.25 1.77 7.66
N ALA A 440 11.47 1.77 7.09
CA ALA A 440 12.72 1.81 7.85
C ALA A 440 12.83 3.07 8.71
N ALA A 441 12.51 4.24 8.15
CA ALA A 441 12.53 5.51 8.86
C ALA A 441 11.43 5.62 9.94
N LEU A 442 10.21 5.14 9.63
CA LEU A 442 9.09 5.13 10.57
C LEU A 442 9.38 4.30 11.81
N LEU A 443 9.93 3.10 11.65
CA LEU A 443 10.20 2.18 12.76
C LEU A 443 11.59 2.30 13.40
N ASP A 444 12.48 3.10 12.80
CA ASP A 444 13.89 3.20 13.21
C ASP A 444 14.64 1.86 13.12
N VAL A 445 14.48 1.18 11.97
CA VAL A 445 15.11 -0.11 11.68
C VAL A 445 15.95 -0.05 10.40
N ARG A 446 16.80 -1.06 10.18
CA ARG A 446 17.56 -1.17 8.93
C ARG A 446 16.63 -1.51 7.76
N GLU A 447 16.91 -0.99 6.56
CA GLU A 447 16.09 -1.23 5.36
C GLU A 447 15.81 -2.73 5.11
N PRO A 448 16.77 -3.65 5.26
CA PRO A 448 16.49 -5.06 5.06
C PRO A 448 15.42 -5.63 5.99
N VAL A 449 15.33 -5.11 7.23
CA VAL A 449 14.31 -5.50 8.20
C VAL A 449 12.96 -4.93 7.80
N ALA A 450 12.92 -3.65 7.39
CA ALA A 450 11.68 -3.04 6.90
C ALA A 450 11.12 -3.77 5.66
N GLN A 451 11.99 -4.18 4.73
CA GLN A 451 11.63 -5.01 3.58
C GLN A 451 10.95 -6.32 4.01
N ASP A 452 11.53 -7.04 4.97
CA ASP A 452 10.96 -8.30 5.47
C ASP A 452 9.57 -8.07 6.10
N LEU A 453 9.37 -6.95 6.80
CA LEU A 453 8.06 -6.56 7.36
C LEU A 453 7.04 -6.20 6.28
N PHE A 454 7.45 -5.50 5.22
CA PHE A 454 6.58 -5.21 4.08
C PHE A 454 6.18 -6.49 3.33
N ASP A 455 7.10 -7.43 3.18
CA ASP A 455 6.80 -8.74 2.57
C ASP A 455 5.78 -9.52 3.41
N GLU A 456 5.88 -9.45 4.75
CA GLU A 456 4.90 -10.05 5.67
C GLU A 456 3.52 -9.39 5.56
N LEU A 457 3.46 -8.06 5.46
CA LEU A 457 2.20 -7.34 5.23
C LEU A 457 1.60 -7.67 3.85
N ALA A 458 2.43 -7.90 2.83
CA ALA A 458 1.98 -8.30 1.50
C ALA A 458 1.43 -9.73 1.51
N ASP A 459 2.07 -10.65 2.24
CA ASP A 459 1.57 -12.02 2.46
C ASP A 459 0.21 -12.03 3.17
N ALA A 460 0.02 -11.13 4.13
CA ALA A 460 -1.26 -10.96 4.82
C ALA A 460 -2.31 -10.17 4.02
N GLN A 461 -2.02 -9.81 2.75
CA GLN A 461 -2.89 -9.02 1.88
C GLN A 461 -3.30 -7.66 2.49
N LEU A 462 -2.42 -7.03 3.25
CA LEU A 462 -2.63 -5.72 3.87
C LEU A 462 -2.03 -4.58 3.05
N VAL A 463 -0.99 -4.89 2.26
CA VAL A 463 -0.38 -3.97 1.30
C VAL A 463 -0.31 -4.60 -0.08
N GLU A 464 -0.51 -3.78 -1.10
CA GLU A 464 -0.30 -4.10 -2.49
C GLU A 464 1.11 -3.66 -2.92
N VAL A 465 1.82 -4.51 -3.65
CA VAL A 465 3.14 -4.19 -4.21
C VAL A 465 2.96 -3.62 -5.61
N THR A 466 3.38 -2.37 -5.78
CA THR A 466 3.40 -1.64 -7.03
C THR A 466 4.85 -1.42 -7.49
N GLY A 467 5.17 -1.76 -8.73
CA GLY A 467 6.56 -1.71 -9.23
C GLY A 467 7.42 -2.92 -8.84
N LEU A 468 8.70 -2.90 -9.23
CA LEU A 468 9.65 -4.01 -9.04
C LEU A 468 11.01 -3.52 -8.54
N GLY A 469 11.69 -4.37 -7.76
CA GLY A 469 13.06 -4.14 -7.31
C GLY A 469 13.18 -2.97 -6.30
N PRO A 470 14.24 -2.16 -6.35
CA PRO A 470 14.49 -1.07 -5.37
C PRO A 470 13.46 0.07 -5.43
N PHE A 471 12.67 0.12 -6.51
CA PHE A 471 11.58 1.08 -6.68
C PHE A 471 10.21 0.45 -6.39
N ALA A 472 10.18 -0.74 -5.75
CA ALA A 472 8.93 -1.31 -5.27
C ALA A 472 8.30 -0.36 -4.24
N ARG A 473 7.05 0.00 -4.49
CA ARG A 473 6.23 0.85 -3.63
C ARG A 473 5.08 0.02 -3.09
N TYR A 474 4.79 0.22 -1.82
CA TYR A 474 3.79 -0.52 -1.08
C TYR A 474 2.62 0.40 -0.81
N ARG A 475 1.43 -0.02 -1.24
CA ARG A 475 0.18 0.71 -1.04
C ARG A 475 -0.66 -0.01 -0.01
N LEU A 476 -1.11 0.69 1.03
CA LEU A 476 -2.15 0.14 1.91
C LEU A 476 -3.45 0.01 1.13
N HIS A 477 -4.14 -1.13 1.26
CA HIS A 477 -5.47 -1.27 0.67
C HIS A 477 -6.42 -0.19 1.20
N ASP A 478 -7.23 0.38 0.30
CA ASP A 478 -8.06 1.56 0.59
C ASP A 478 -8.97 1.37 1.83
N LEU A 479 -9.53 0.16 2.03
CA LEU A 479 -10.34 -0.15 3.21
C LEU A 479 -9.52 -0.16 4.51
N VAL A 480 -8.29 -0.71 4.49
CA VAL A 480 -7.38 -0.72 5.64
C VAL A 480 -6.93 0.71 5.98
N ARG A 481 -6.65 1.51 4.94
CA ARG A 481 -6.26 2.92 5.07
C ARG A 481 -7.39 3.79 5.63
N LEU A 482 -8.61 3.65 5.09
CA LEU A 482 -9.80 4.35 5.61
C LEU A 482 -10.08 3.93 7.07
N PHE A 483 -9.97 2.64 7.36
CA PHE A 483 -10.19 2.12 8.70
C PHE A 483 -9.21 2.70 9.72
N ALA A 484 -7.93 2.73 9.37
CA ALA A 484 -6.89 3.22 10.25
C ALA A 484 -6.93 4.75 10.46
N ARG A 485 -7.36 5.49 9.42
CA ARG A 485 -7.43 6.96 9.44
C ARG A 485 -8.64 7.50 10.20
N TYR A 486 -9.81 6.87 10.07
CA TYR A 486 -11.08 7.49 10.48
C TYR A 486 -11.60 7.12 11.88
N ARG A 487 -10.84 6.38 12.71
CA ARG A 487 -11.21 6.01 14.11
C ARG A 487 -12.72 5.80 14.31
N LEU A 488 -13.31 4.95 13.47
CA LEU A 488 -14.76 4.85 13.36
C LEU A 488 -15.37 4.07 14.53
N HIS A 489 -15.51 4.73 15.68
CA HIS A 489 -16.39 4.28 16.75
C HIS A 489 -17.87 4.21 16.30
N ASP A 490 -18.23 4.89 15.18
CA ASP A 490 -19.60 4.96 14.70
C ASP A 490 -19.98 3.91 13.62
N LEU A 491 -19.04 3.41 12.80
CA LEU A 491 -19.34 2.35 11.81
C LEU A 491 -19.41 0.95 12.44
N VAL A 492 -18.76 0.72 13.58
CA VAL A 492 -18.77 -0.58 14.29
C VAL A 492 -20.17 -0.95 14.76
N ARG A 493 -21.04 0.03 15.05
CA ARG A 493 -22.41 -0.23 15.51
C ARG A 493 -23.35 -0.69 14.39
N LEU A 494 -23.03 -0.37 13.13
CA LEU A 494 -23.81 -0.81 11.96
C LEU A 494 -23.29 -2.13 11.35
N PHE A 495 -21.98 -2.43 11.51
CA PHE A 495 -21.30 -3.57 10.86
C PHE A 495 -20.99 -4.76 11.78
N ALA A 496 -21.65 -4.86 12.94
CA ALA A 496 -21.44 -5.93 13.93
C ALA A 496 -21.88 -7.36 13.48
N ARG A 497 -21.95 -7.65 12.18
CA ARG A 497 -22.27 -8.99 11.66
C ARG A 497 -21.17 -9.70 10.88
N TYR A 498 -20.05 -9.07 10.51
CA TYR A 498 -18.97 -9.76 9.79
C TYR A 498 -17.55 -9.26 10.15
N ARG A 499 -16.63 -10.22 10.33
CA ARG A 499 -15.13 -10.29 10.42
C ARG A 499 -14.20 -9.04 10.41
N LEU A 500 -14.68 -7.81 10.40
CA LEU A 500 -13.88 -6.59 10.61
C LEU A 500 -13.37 -6.45 12.06
N HIS A 501 -13.86 -7.28 12.99
CA HIS A 501 -13.52 -7.21 14.41
C HIS A 501 -12.01 -7.37 14.70
N ASP A 502 -11.24 -8.10 13.88
CA ASP A 502 -9.82 -8.32 14.15
C ASP A 502 -8.95 -7.15 13.70
N LEU A 503 -9.24 -6.54 12.55
CA LEU A 503 -8.61 -5.28 12.12
C LEU A 503 -9.00 -4.14 13.08
N VAL A 504 -10.27 -4.12 13.51
CA VAL A 504 -10.77 -3.19 14.53
C VAL A 504 -10.04 -3.39 15.85
N ARG A 505 -9.84 -4.62 16.33
CA ARG A 505 -9.06 -4.87 17.55
C ARG A 505 -7.60 -4.48 17.38
N LEU A 506 -6.99 -4.69 16.22
CA LEU A 506 -5.59 -4.36 15.94
C LEU A 506 -5.30 -2.86 15.96
N PHE A 507 -6.21 -2.02 15.44
CA PHE A 507 -6.06 -0.57 15.49
C PHE A 507 -6.70 0.07 16.73
N ALA A 508 -7.82 -0.45 17.25
CA ALA A 508 -8.52 0.15 18.39
C ALA A 508 -7.83 -0.12 19.74
N ARG A 509 -7.07 -1.21 19.89
CA ARG A 509 -6.42 -1.53 21.17
C ARG A 509 -5.10 -0.79 21.40
N GLU A 510 -4.39 -0.36 20.36
CA GLU A 510 -3.00 0.15 20.50
C GLU A 510 -2.58 1.08 19.34
N LEU A 511 -3.39 2.11 19.03
CA LEU A 511 -2.86 3.21 18.23
C LEU A 511 -1.68 3.85 18.98
N PRO A 512 -0.53 4.11 18.33
CA PRO A 512 0.59 4.77 18.98
C PRO A 512 0.11 6.09 19.60
N ALA A 513 0.69 6.48 20.74
CA ALA A 513 0.36 7.75 21.35
C ALA A 513 0.59 8.87 20.31
N PRO A 514 -0.17 9.98 20.34
CA PRO A 514 0.02 11.08 19.38
C PRO A 514 1.49 11.51 19.27
N GLN A 515 2.22 11.50 20.39
CA GLN A 515 3.65 11.81 20.42
C GLN A 515 4.52 10.80 19.64
N ASP A 516 4.21 9.51 19.71
CA ASP A 516 4.93 8.47 18.95
C ASP A 516 4.71 8.63 17.45
N GLN A 517 3.49 9.02 17.05
CA GLN A 517 3.15 9.28 15.64
C GLN A 517 3.93 10.47 15.11
N VAL A 518 3.98 11.57 15.87
CA VAL A 518 4.79 12.77 15.53
C VAL A 518 6.28 12.42 15.46
N THR A 519 6.78 11.58 16.36
CA THR A 519 8.18 11.14 16.35
C THR A 519 8.51 10.29 15.12
N ALA A 520 7.63 9.35 14.75
CA ALA A 520 7.80 8.54 13.54
C ALA A 520 7.73 9.40 12.26
N LEU A 521 6.77 10.32 12.19
CA LEU A 521 6.66 11.29 11.09
C LEU A 521 7.92 12.14 10.99
N SER A 522 8.43 12.67 12.11
CA SER A 522 9.66 13.46 12.16
C SER A 522 10.86 12.69 11.59
N ARG A 523 11.05 11.42 11.98
CA ARG A 523 12.11 10.56 11.42
C ARG A 523 11.98 10.37 9.91
N MET A 524 10.77 10.05 9.43
CA MET A 524 10.50 9.84 8.01
C MET A 524 10.79 11.10 7.20
N VAL A 525 10.29 12.26 7.65
CA VAL A 525 10.45 13.51 6.94
C VAL A 525 11.90 14.01 7.00
N ALA A 526 12.63 13.79 8.09
CA ALA A 526 14.07 14.09 8.14
C ALA A 526 14.88 13.25 7.14
N SER A 527 14.51 11.99 6.91
CA SER A 527 15.12 11.15 5.86
C SER A 527 14.70 11.56 4.44
N LEU A 528 13.45 11.99 4.24
CA LEU A 528 13.00 12.56 2.96
C LEU A 528 13.74 13.86 2.64
N LEU A 529 13.87 14.75 3.63
CA LEU A 529 14.64 16.00 3.51
C LEU A 529 16.09 15.70 3.11
N TYR A 530 16.73 14.73 3.77
CA TYR A 530 18.06 14.27 3.39
C TYR A 530 18.13 13.86 1.90
N LEU A 531 17.18 13.05 1.43
CA LEU A 531 17.14 12.65 0.03
C LEU A 531 16.94 13.82 -0.93
N VAL A 532 16.06 14.78 -0.61
CA VAL A 532 15.86 16.00 -1.41
C VAL A 532 17.15 16.82 -1.47
N GLU A 533 17.88 16.93 -0.36
CA GLU A 533 19.16 17.65 -0.32
C GLU A 533 20.25 16.94 -1.15
N GLN A 534 20.36 15.61 -1.04
CA GLN A 534 21.31 14.84 -1.84
C GLN A 534 20.97 14.86 -3.33
N ALA A 535 19.67 14.83 -3.67
CA ALA A 535 19.19 14.98 -5.04
C ALA A 535 19.59 16.35 -5.58
N ALA A 536 19.35 17.42 -4.81
CA ALA A 536 19.69 18.78 -5.20
C ALA A 536 21.20 18.95 -5.38
N TYR A 537 22.01 18.38 -4.49
CA TYR A 537 23.47 18.39 -4.61
C TYR A 537 23.94 17.75 -5.93
N ARG A 538 23.37 16.61 -6.34
CA ARG A 538 23.73 15.92 -7.59
C ARG A 538 23.30 16.68 -8.85
N GLU A 539 22.18 17.40 -8.78
CA GLU A 539 21.58 18.14 -9.91
C GLU A 539 22.13 19.55 -10.10
N PHE A 540 22.37 20.27 -9.00
CA PHE A 540 22.74 21.69 -9.00
C PHE A 540 24.19 21.92 -8.57
N GLY A 541 24.83 20.94 -7.91
CA GLY A 541 26.14 21.09 -7.29
C GLY A 541 26.09 21.93 -6.01
N GLY A 542 27.26 22.34 -5.52
CA GLY A 542 27.41 23.26 -4.37
C GLY A 542 27.51 22.59 -3.01
N GLY A 543 27.78 23.35 -1.96
CA GLY A 543 27.89 22.83 -0.59
C GLY A 543 26.53 22.60 0.07
N GLN A 544 26.54 22.06 1.31
CA GLN A 544 25.34 21.98 2.15
C GLN A 544 24.79 23.40 2.35
N PRO A 545 23.52 23.71 1.98
CA PRO A 545 23.02 25.08 2.08
C PRO A 545 22.95 25.52 3.54
N HIS A 546 23.47 26.70 3.87
CA HIS A 546 23.59 27.15 5.27
C HIS A 546 22.26 27.63 5.88
N LEU A 547 21.28 27.99 5.06
CA LEU A 547 19.91 28.24 5.52
C LEU A 547 19.21 26.89 5.75
N ARG A 548 19.06 26.45 7.00
CA ARG A 548 18.46 25.15 7.39
C ARG A 548 17.64 25.26 8.66
N GLY A 549 16.74 24.30 8.84
CA GLY A 549 16.09 24.07 10.10
C GLY A 549 17.01 23.49 11.17
N ASP A 550 16.56 23.47 12.42
CA ASP A 550 17.32 22.90 13.56
C ASP A 550 17.20 21.37 13.65
N THR A 551 16.31 20.76 12.86
CA THR A 551 16.11 19.32 12.89
C THR A 551 17.30 18.62 12.21
N PRO A 552 17.99 17.69 12.90
CA PRO A 552 19.13 17.01 12.33
C PRO A 552 18.73 16.17 11.12
N SER A 553 19.56 16.22 10.09
CA SER A 553 19.43 15.37 8.91
C SER A 553 19.58 13.90 9.30
N ARG A 554 18.80 13.02 8.67
CA ARG A 554 18.78 11.58 8.97
C ARG A 554 19.22 10.79 7.73
N PRO A 555 20.53 10.54 7.57
CA PRO A 555 21.07 9.96 6.35
C PRO A 555 20.61 8.51 6.16
N LEU A 556 20.40 8.14 4.89
CA LEU A 556 20.17 6.76 4.48
C LEU A 556 21.49 6.07 4.12
N PRO A 557 21.54 4.72 4.14
CA PRO A 557 22.74 3.97 3.76
C PRO A 557 23.25 4.38 2.37
N GLY A 558 24.56 4.61 2.24
CA GLY A 558 25.19 5.10 0.99
C GLY A 558 24.77 4.36 -0.28
N PRO A 559 24.83 3.01 -0.32
CA PRO A 559 24.42 2.24 -1.49
C PRO A 559 22.95 2.44 -1.89
N LEU A 560 22.06 2.59 -0.90
CA LEU A 560 20.64 2.86 -1.14
C LEU A 560 20.44 4.28 -1.68
N THR A 561 21.11 5.27 -1.08
CA THR A 561 21.08 6.66 -1.56
C THR A 561 21.61 6.77 -2.99
N GLU A 562 22.69 6.07 -3.32
CA GLU A 562 23.24 6.00 -4.68
C GLU A 562 22.25 5.43 -5.67
N GLN A 563 21.59 4.32 -5.30
CA GLN A 563 20.60 3.65 -6.13
C GLN A 563 19.33 4.48 -6.34
N LEU A 564 18.77 5.08 -5.29
CA LEU A 564 17.58 5.91 -5.37
C LEU A 564 17.82 7.18 -6.20
N LEU A 565 19.00 7.80 -6.04
CA LEU A 565 19.35 9.06 -6.69
C LEU A 565 20.25 8.85 -7.92
N ALA A 566 20.16 7.68 -8.57
CA ALA A 566 20.81 7.43 -9.85
C ALA A 566 20.30 8.40 -10.93
N ASP A 567 19.00 8.70 -10.89
CA ASP A 567 18.34 9.80 -11.60
C ASP A 567 17.56 10.65 -10.59
N PRO A 568 18.16 11.75 -10.07
CA PRO A 568 17.53 12.58 -9.05
C PRO A 568 16.21 13.23 -9.50
N LEU A 569 16.05 13.56 -10.78
CA LEU A 569 14.85 14.20 -11.30
C LEU A 569 13.69 13.20 -11.42
N ALA A 570 13.97 12.00 -11.93
CA ALA A 570 12.99 10.93 -11.98
C ALA A 570 12.58 10.47 -10.57
N TRP A 571 13.54 10.40 -9.64
CA TRP A 571 13.26 10.15 -8.23
C TRP A 571 12.32 11.22 -7.65
N PHE A 572 12.63 12.50 -7.84
CA PHE A 572 11.80 13.59 -7.31
C PHE A 572 10.38 13.54 -7.88
N ASP A 573 10.21 13.24 -9.17
CA ASP A 573 8.88 13.06 -9.76
C ASP A 573 8.09 11.94 -9.07
N SER A 574 8.75 10.82 -8.78
CA SER A 574 8.13 9.68 -8.12
C SER A 574 7.74 9.96 -6.67
N GLU A 575 8.49 10.81 -5.96
CA GLU A 575 8.24 11.18 -4.56
C GLU A 575 7.47 12.50 -4.40
N ARG A 576 7.12 13.17 -5.50
CA ARG A 576 6.50 14.51 -5.49
C ARG A 576 5.26 14.61 -4.61
N ALA A 577 4.38 13.60 -4.70
CA ALA A 577 3.18 13.52 -3.87
C ALA A 577 3.50 13.30 -2.39
N ALA A 578 4.54 12.50 -2.08
CA ALA A 578 5.01 12.28 -0.73
C ALA A 578 5.63 13.56 -0.12
N VAL A 579 6.39 14.34 -0.91
CA VAL A 579 6.94 15.64 -0.47
C VAL A 579 5.82 16.63 -0.11
N ARG A 580 4.81 16.80 -0.98
CA ARG A 580 3.65 17.67 -0.68
C ARG A 580 2.93 17.24 0.58
N SER A 581 2.66 15.94 0.68
CA SER A 581 2.00 15.32 1.82
C SER A 581 2.78 15.51 3.12
N ALA A 582 4.11 15.37 3.09
CA ALA A 582 4.98 15.56 4.23
C ALA A 582 5.01 17.02 4.72
N VAL A 583 5.04 18.01 3.81
CA VAL A 583 4.97 19.44 4.19
C VAL A 583 3.66 19.74 4.93
N ARG A 584 2.53 19.24 4.43
CA ARG A 584 1.23 19.43 5.11
C ARG A 584 1.18 18.73 6.47
N GLN A 585 1.54 17.46 6.54
CA GLN A 585 1.52 16.68 7.79
C GLN A 585 2.45 17.26 8.86
N THR A 586 3.64 17.75 8.48
CA THR A 586 4.54 18.42 9.43
C THR A 586 3.97 19.73 9.96
N GLY A 587 3.24 20.48 9.12
CA GLY A 587 2.51 21.67 9.55
C GLY A 587 1.40 21.35 10.55
N GLU A 588 0.60 20.32 10.30
CA GLU A 588 -0.47 19.83 11.19
C GLU A 588 0.09 19.29 12.52
N ALA A 589 1.26 18.64 12.48
CA ALA A 589 1.95 18.09 13.65
C ALA A 589 2.77 19.11 14.45
N GLY A 590 2.88 20.37 14.00
CA GLY A 590 3.69 21.40 14.65
C GLY A 590 5.21 21.21 14.51
N LEU A 591 5.66 20.41 13.53
CA LEU A 591 7.08 20.18 13.22
C LEU A 591 7.63 21.33 12.36
N THR A 592 7.65 22.55 12.90
CA THR A 592 7.93 23.80 12.19
C THR A 592 9.19 23.75 11.33
N SER A 593 10.32 23.37 11.93
CA SER A 593 11.63 23.35 11.26
C SER A 593 11.66 22.40 10.05
N LEU A 594 11.03 21.22 10.16
CA LEU A 594 10.97 20.27 9.04
C LEU A 594 10.02 20.75 7.95
N CYS A 595 8.90 21.38 8.33
CA CYS A 595 7.88 21.87 7.41
C CYS A 595 8.45 22.88 6.40
N TRP A 596 9.07 23.96 6.90
CA TRP A 596 9.57 25.01 6.02
C TRP A 596 10.86 24.61 5.28
N ASP A 597 11.74 23.82 5.91
CA ASP A 597 12.99 23.43 5.24
C ASP A 597 12.71 22.45 4.10
N LEU A 598 11.81 21.47 4.29
CA LEU A 598 11.38 20.59 3.19
C LEU A 598 10.72 21.38 2.05
N ALA A 599 9.78 22.28 2.36
CA ALA A 599 9.10 23.10 1.35
C ALA A 599 10.11 23.89 0.50
N ARG A 600 11.06 24.57 1.16
CA ARG A 600 12.08 25.37 0.49
C ARG A 600 13.07 24.52 -0.33
N LYS A 601 13.53 23.38 0.19
CA LYS A 601 14.46 22.51 -0.56
C LYS A 601 13.81 21.90 -1.81
N ALA A 602 12.51 21.61 -1.74
CA ALA A 602 11.74 21.11 -2.87
C ALA A 602 11.54 22.16 -3.98
N ALA A 603 11.60 23.46 -3.65
CA ALA A 603 11.34 24.57 -4.57
C ALA A 603 12.23 24.53 -5.83
N SER A 604 13.51 24.19 -5.71
CA SER A 604 14.43 24.10 -6.86
C SER A 604 13.96 23.08 -7.91
N PHE A 605 13.36 21.96 -7.46
CA PHE A 605 12.81 20.96 -8.36
C PHE A 605 11.47 21.39 -8.96
N TYR A 606 10.59 22.00 -8.15
CA TYR A 606 9.33 22.54 -8.66
C TYR A 606 9.56 23.61 -9.73
N LYS A 607 10.53 24.50 -9.52
CA LYS A 607 10.96 25.51 -10.50
C LYS A 607 11.45 24.85 -11.78
N LEU A 608 12.40 23.92 -11.67
CA LEU A 608 13.00 23.25 -12.82
C LEU A 608 11.98 22.46 -13.65
N ARG A 609 10.98 21.86 -13.00
CA ARG A 609 9.94 21.04 -13.64
C ARG A 609 8.64 21.79 -13.95
N ALA A 610 8.60 23.10 -13.67
CA ALA A 610 7.43 23.95 -13.81
C ALA A 610 6.18 23.46 -13.03
N TYR A 611 6.37 22.78 -11.90
CA TYR A 611 5.29 22.33 -11.01
C TYR A 611 4.80 23.47 -10.11
N ARG A 612 4.21 24.51 -10.70
CA ARG A 612 3.83 25.74 -9.97
C ARG A 612 2.76 25.52 -8.90
N ASP A 613 1.80 24.63 -9.15
CA ASP A 613 0.73 24.34 -8.17
C ASP A 613 1.27 23.66 -6.92
N ASP A 614 2.18 22.69 -7.10
CA ASP A 614 2.85 21.99 -5.99
C ASP A 614 3.72 22.96 -5.18
N TRP A 615 4.41 23.89 -5.85
CA TRP A 615 5.18 24.94 -5.20
C TRP A 615 4.28 25.85 -4.37
N ARG A 616 3.17 26.32 -4.94
CA ARG A 616 2.20 27.18 -4.25
C ARG A 616 1.62 26.51 -2.99
N GLU A 617 1.12 25.29 -3.12
CA GLU A 617 0.49 24.57 -2.01
C GLU A 617 1.44 24.38 -0.81
N THR A 618 2.70 24.01 -1.07
CA THR A 618 3.70 23.83 -0.01
C THR A 618 4.04 25.16 0.69
N HIS A 619 3.96 26.28 -0.03
CA HIS A 619 4.30 27.62 0.47
C HIS A 619 3.11 28.39 1.05
N GLU A 620 1.87 27.91 0.90
CA GLU A 620 0.71 28.44 1.64
C GLU A 620 0.70 27.94 3.09
N THR A 621 1.16 26.71 3.34
CA THR A 621 1.11 26.08 4.66
C THR A 621 2.28 26.49 5.56
N ALA A 622 3.51 26.43 5.04
CA ALA A 622 4.73 26.62 5.82
C ALA A 622 4.86 27.99 6.55
N PRO A 623 4.52 29.16 5.96
CA PRO A 623 4.72 30.43 6.63
C PRO A 623 3.71 30.66 7.76
N ALA A 624 2.48 30.13 7.65
CA ALA A 624 1.51 30.19 8.73
C ALA A 624 1.98 29.40 9.97
N VAL A 625 2.59 28.23 9.75
CA VAL A 625 3.16 27.39 10.81
C VAL A 625 4.37 28.07 11.46
N ALA A 626 5.31 28.58 10.65
CA ALA A 626 6.50 29.27 11.15
C ALA A 626 6.16 30.52 11.97
N ARG A 627 5.18 31.32 11.53
CA ARG A 627 4.71 32.50 12.29
C ARG A 627 4.11 32.12 13.65
N ARG A 628 3.27 31.08 13.70
CA ARG A 628 2.66 30.61 14.96
C ARG A 628 3.71 30.10 15.95
N ALA A 629 4.79 29.52 15.46
CA ALA A 629 5.90 29.03 16.28
C ALA A 629 6.93 30.11 16.65
N GLY A 630 6.81 31.34 16.12
CA GLY A 630 7.80 32.40 16.31
C GLY A 630 9.14 32.14 15.59
N ASP A 631 9.19 31.22 14.63
CA ASP A 631 10.40 30.89 13.87
C ASP A 631 10.66 31.93 12.77
N LYS A 632 11.28 33.04 13.15
CA LYS A 632 11.61 34.15 12.23
C LYS A 632 12.47 33.72 11.05
N ARG A 633 13.43 32.80 11.28
CA ARG A 633 14.30 32.25 10.23
C ARG A 633 13.47 31.49 9.20
N GLY A 634 12.55 30.62 9.65
CA GLY A 634 11.64 29.89 8.78
C GLY A 634 10.70 30.80 7.99
N VAL A 635 10.17 31.85 8.62
CA VAL A 635 9.32 32.86 7.94
C VAL A 635 10.11 33.57 6.84
N ALA A 636 11.31 34.07 7.13
CA ALA A 636 12.18 34.73 6.16
C ALA A 636 12.57 33.81 5.00
N ALA A 637 12.89 32.54 5.31
CA ALA A 637 13.25 31.54 4.32
C ALA A 637 12.12 31.26 3.30
N ILE A 638 10.88 31.21 3.77
CA ILE A 638 9.70 31.02 2.90
C ILE A 638 9.38 32.28 2.11
N HIS A 639 9.59 33.48 2.67
CA HIS A 639 9.45 34.73 1.91
C HIS A 639 10.38 34.77 0.69
N VAL A 640 11.65 34.39 0.84
CA VAL A 640 12.59 34.27 -0.30
C VAL A 640 12.06 33.30 -1.36
N SER A 641 11.66 32.09 -0.97
CA SER A 641 11.20 31.10 -1.94
C SER A 641 9.84 31.45 -2.57
N THR A 642 8.98 32.19 -1.86
CA THR A 642 7.73 32.73 -2.42
C THR A 642 8.01 33.82 -3.45
N ALA A 643 8.98 34.70 -3.19
CA ALA A 643 9.43 35.68 -4.17
C ALA A 643 9.96 34.98 -5.45
N GLU A 644 10.75 33.91 -5.32
CA GLU A 644 11.22 33.11 -6.46
C GLU A 644 10.08 32.49 -7.28
N LEU A 645 8.97 32.08 -6.63
CA LEU A 645 7.77 31.57 -7.30
C LEU A 645 7.02 32.67 -8.08
N LEU A 646 7.03 33.90 -7.55
CA LEU A 646 6.36 35.06 -8.13
C LEU A 646 7.18 35.73 -9.24
N LEU A 647 8.51 35.57 -9.25
CA LEU A 647 9.37 36.08 -10.31
C LEU A 647 8.91 35.57 -11.70
N GLY A 648 8.81 36.49 -12.66
CA GLY A 648 8.31 36.21 -14.02
C GLY A 648 6.79 36.14 -14.14
N THR A 649 6.05 36.54 -13.09
CA THR A 649 4.62 36.89 -13.18
C THR A 649 4.44 38.41 -13.20
N ASP A 650 3.24 38.91 -13.48
CA ASP A 650 2.93 40.34 -13.54
C ASP A 650 2.79 41.00 -12.13
N SER A 651 3.51 40.45 -11.13
CA SER A 651 3.38 40.75 -9.70
C SER A 651 4.67 41.26 -9.07
N ASN A 652 5.48 42.07 -9.77
CA ASN A 652 6.77 42.57 -9.24
C ASN A 652 6.65 43.30 -7.89
N GLY A 653 5.55 44.02 -7.67
CA GLY A 653 5.29 44.69 -6.38
C GLY A 653 5.07 43.71 -5.22
N GLU A 654 4.56 42.49 -5.49
CA GLU A 654 4.50 41.43 -4.49
C GLU A 654 5.89 40.82 -4.25
N VAL A 655 6.64 40.55 -5.33
CA VAL A 655 8.02 40.03 -5.22
C VAL A 655 8.87 40.94 -4.31
N ARG A 656 8.84 42.26 -4.54
CA ARG A 656 9.58 43.23 -3.72
C ARG A 656 9.16 43.18 -2.25
N ARG A 657 7.85 43.16 -1.97
CA ARG A 657 7.34 43.09 -0.58
C ARG A 657 7.81 41.83 0.15
N GLU A 658 7.77 40.69 -0.53
CA GLU A 658 8.23 39.41 0.03
C GLU A 658 9.74 39.45 0.32
N LEU A 659 10.55 39.98 -0.60
CA LEU A 659 12.00 40.09 -0.42
C LEU A 659 12.40 41.09 0.67
N ASP A 660 11.74 42.26 0.72
CA ASP A 660 11.99 43.27 1.76
C ASP A 660 11.65 42.72 3.16
N ALA A 661 10.55 41.97 3.27
CA ALA A 661 10.18 41.29 4.52
C ALA A 661 11.22 40.23 4.93
N ALA A 662 11.74 39.46 3.96
CA ALA A 662 12.83 38.51 4.22
C ALA A 662 14.11 39.20 4.69
N CYS A 663 14.54 40.28 4.02
CA CYS A 663 15.71 41.06 4.40
C CYS A 663 15.59 41.58 5.84
N ALA A 664 14.47 42.23 6.18
CA ALA A 664 14.24 42.77 7.52
C ALA A 664 14.32 41.68 8.61
N LEU A 665 13.72 40.50 8.37
CA LEU A 665 13.77 39.39 9.32
C LEU A 665 15.18 38.80 9.44
N PHE A 666 15.91 38.62 8.33
CA PHE A 666 17.28 38.10 8.37
C PHE A 666 18.27 39.07 9.03
N GLU A 667 18.10 40.37 8.83
CA GLU A 667 18.87 41.41 9.54
C GLU A 667 18.56 41.39 11.04
N GLU A 668 17.29 41.27 11.43
CA GLU A 668 16.89 41.22 12.84
C GLU A 668 17.52 40.04 13.57
N ILE A 669 17.58 38.86 12.94
CA ILE A 669 18.16 37.65 13.55
C ILE A 669 19.66 37.49 13.29
N GLY A 670 20.29 38.43 12.56
CA GLY A 670 21.73 38.38 12.23
C GLY A 670 22.14 37.22 11.32
N HIS A 671 21.24 36.71 10.46
CA HIS A 671 21.50 35.54 9.62
C HIS A 671 21.97 35.95 8.21
N GLU A 672 23.27 36.25 8.11
CA GLU A 672 23.93 36.84 6.93
C GLU A 672 23.74 36.05 5.62
N TYR A 673 23.84 34.72 5.64
CA TYR A 673 23.66 33.90 4.43
C TYR A 673 22.24 34.04 3.85
N GLY A 674 21.24 34.10 4.73
CA GLY A 674 19.83 34.27 4.34
C GLY A 674 19.57 35.65 3.75
N LEU A 675 20.14 36.69 4.38
CA LEU A 675 20.12 38.05 3.86
C LEU A 675 20.76 38.13 2.47
N ALA A 676 21.88 37.43 2.25
CA ALA A 676 22.56 37.42 0.96
C ALA A 676 21.70 36.83 -0.17
N LEU A 677 20.93 35.78 0.12
CA LEU A 677 19.99 35.18 -0.85
C LEU A 677 18.84 36.15 -1.19
N ALA A 678 18.26 36.81 -0.18
CA ALA A 678 17.19 37.78 -0.41
C ALA A 678 17.67 39.00 -1.21
N VAL A 679 18.85 39.53 -0.88
CA VAL A 679 19.45 40.67 -1.59
C VAL A 679 19.87 40.30 -3.01
N ARG A 680 20.33 39.07 -3.26
CA ARG A 680 20.58 38.55 -4.61
C ARG A 680 19.30 38.59 -5.46
N ASP A 681 18.18 38.15 -4.89
CA ASP A 681 16.90 38.10 -5.63
C ASP A 681 16.32 39.51 -5.84
N LEU A 682 16.58 40.45 -4.93
CA LEU A 682 16.31 41.88 -5.15
C LEU A 682 17.13 42.42 -6.34
N ALA A 683 18.43 42.09 -6.41
CA ALA A 683 19.27 42.48 -7.53
C ALA A 683 18.74 41.96 -8.88
N LEU A 684 18.23 40.72 -8.90
CA LEU A 684 17.58 40.15 -10.07
C LEU A 684 16.29 40.90 -10.43
N LEU A 685 15.44 41.21 -9.45
CA LEU A 685 14.21 41.98 -9.67
C LEU A 685 14.53 43.39 -10.21
N ASP A 686 15.48 44.10 -9.61
CA ASP A 686 15.90 45.44 -10.03
C ASP A 686 16.46 45.43 -11.46
N ARG A 687 17.21 44.38 -11.84
CA ARG A 687 17.69 44.19 -13.22
C ARG A 687 16.52 44.02 -14.20
N LEU A 688 15.54 43.16 -13.87
CA LEU A 688 14.35 42.94 -14.70
C LEU A 688 13.47 44.19 -14.87
N GLU A 689 13.49 45.10 -13.89
CA GLU A 689 12.79 46.38 -13.95
C GLU A 689 13.62 47.52 -14.58
N GLY A 690 14.85 47.24 -15.03
CA GLY A 690 15.75 48.22 -15.64
C GLY A 690 16.38 49.20 -14.63
N ARG A 691 16.26 48.96 -13.33
CA ARG A 691 16.92 49.73 -12.26
C ARG A 691 18.36 49.27 -12.09
N HIS A 692 19.18 49.49 -13.13
CA HIS A 692 20.53 48.93 -13.20
C HIS A 692 21.46 49.36 -12.06
N ALA A 693 21.33 50.60 -11.55
CA ALA A 693 22.13 51.08 -10.43
C ALA A 693 21.81 50.34 -9.11
N ASP A 694 20.51 50.17 -8.81
CA ASP A 694 20.05 49.45 -7.63
C ASP A 694 20.39 47.96 -7.74
N ALA A 695 20.26 47.38 -8.94
CA ALA A 695 20.66 46.01 -9.23
C ALA A 695 22.16 45.79 -8.98
N ALA A 696 23.02 46.73 -9.37
CA ALA A 696 24.46 46.66 -9.14
C ALA A 696 24.77 46.71 -7.64
N ALA A 697 24.20 47.68 -6.91
CA ALA A 697 24.41 47.83 -5.48
C ALA A 697 23.96 46.59 -4.69
N CYS A 698 22.76 46.05 -5.01
CA CYS A 698 22.27 44.83 -4.38
C CYS A 698 23.15 43.62 -4.75
N GLY A 699 23.54 43.47 -6.02
CA GLY A 699 24.37 42.35 -6.46
C GLY A 699 25.76 42.35 -5.82
N GLU A 700 26.40 43.51 -5.68
CA GLU A 700 27.69 43.66 -4.99
C GLU A 700 27.58 43.36 -3.50
N ARG A 701 26.53 43.84 -2.83
CA ARG A 701 26.25 43.51 -1.42
C ARG A 701 26.01 42.00 -1.22
N ALA A 702 25.24 41.37 -2.09
CA ALA A 702 25.01 39.93 -2.04
C ALA A 702 26.31 39.13 -2.25
N LEU A 703 27.17 39.58 -3.17
CA LEU A 703 28.47 38.97 -3.45
C LEU A 703 29.40 39.04 -2.23
N GLU A 704 29.46 40.19 -1.56
CA GLU A 704 30.25 40.36 -0.33
C GLU A 704 29.81 39.38 0.77
N LEU A 705 28.50 39.31 1.02
CA LEU A 705 27.94 38.42 2.04
C LEU A 705 28.17 36.94 1.70
N LEU A 706 28.00 36.53 0.44
CA LEU A 706 28.20 35.14 0.02
C LEU A 706 29.68 34.74 -0.05
N ARG A 707 30.62 35.67 -0.31
CA ARG A 707 32.05 35.37 -0.19
C ARG A 707 32.46 35.03 1.25
N ARG A 708 31.75 35.59 2.24
CA ARG A 708 31.99 35.32 3.67
C ARG A 708 31.26 34.07 4.20
N THR A 709 30.04 33.84 3.73
CA THR A 709 29.11 32.87 4.35
C THR A 709 28.58 31.80 3.40
N GLY A 710 28.73 32.00 2.09
CA GLY A 710 28.13 31.17 1.06
C GLY A 710 29.05 30.07 0.54
N THR A 711 28.49 29.24 -0.33
CA THR A 711 29.27 28.23 -1.04
C THR A 711 29.90 28.85 -2.30
N PRO A 712 30.99 28.27 -2.84
CA PRO A 712 31.57 28.72 -4.11
C PRO A 712 30.56 28.78 -5.26
N VAL A 713 29.55 27.91 -5.25
CA VAL A 713 28.48 27.90 -6.25
C VAL A 713 27.52 29.07 -6.05
N ASP A 714 27.20 29.44 -4.80
CA ASP A 714 26.36 30.62 -4.53
C ASP A 714 27.05 31.90 -5.03
N VAL A 715 28.36 32.04 -4.80
CA VAL A 715 29.18 33.14 -5.32
C VAL A 715 29.14 33.17 -6.85
N ALA A 716 29.31 32.02 -7.50
CA ALA A 716 29.28 31.91 -8.95
C ALA A 716 27.92 32.36 -9.55
N TYR A 717 26.79 32.05 -8.92
CA TYR A 717 25.47 32.52 -9.35
C TYR A 717 25.34 34.04 -9.30
N VAL A 718 25.86 34.69 -8.24
CA VAL A 718 25.80 36.17 -8.14
C VAL A 718 26.73 36.83 -9.14
N LEU A 719 27.93 36.28 -9.37
CA LEU A 719 28.83 36.75 -10.41
C LEU A 719 28.20 36.68 -11.80
N MET A 720 27.49 35.59 -12.11
CA MET A 720 26.74 35.46 -13.37
C MET A 720 25.63 36.53 -13.48
N GLY A 721 24.88 36.77 -12.41
CA GLY A 721 23.86 37.83 -12.38
C GLY A 721 24.43 39.23 -12.62
N LEU A 722 25.55 39.55 -11.96
CA LEU A 722 26.28 40.79 -12.17
C LEU A 722 26.85 40.89 -13.60
N ALA A 723 27.36 39.80 -14.16
CA ALA A 723 27.85 39.79 -15.54
C ALA A 723 26.73 40.10 -16.54
N HIS A 724 25.54 39.52 -16.39
CA HIS A 724 24.38 39.86 -17.22
C HIS A 724 24.02 41.34 -17.12
N LEU A 725 24.03 41.90 -15.92
CA LEU A 725 23.82 43.34 -15.72
C LEU A 725 24.90 44.18 -16.43
N LYS A 726 26.17 43.77 -16.39
CA LYS A 726 27.27 44.45 -17.09
C LYS A 726 27.09 44.40 -18.60
N LEU A 727 26.63 43.28 -19.16
CA LEU A 727 26.31 43.16 -20.59
C LEU A 727 25.17 44.09 -21.00
N GLU A 728 24.09 44.18 -20.22
CA GLU A 728 22.98 45.11 -20.47
C GLU A 728 23.44 46.58 -20.45
N CYS A 729 24.42 46.91 -19.61
CA CYS A 729 25.06 48.22 -19.55
C CYS A 729 26.16 48.45 -20.60
N GLY A 730 26.41 47.51 -21.51
CA GLY A 730 27.45 47.60 -22.55
C GLY A 730 28.90 47.44 -22.05
N GLN A 731 29.11 46.99 -20.82
CA GLN A 731 30.41 46.81 -20.18
C GLN A 731 30.95 45.38 -20.42
N VAL A 732 31.27 45.06 -21.67
CA VAL A 732 31.61 43.70 -22.12
C VAL A 732 32.85 43.14 -21.40
N ASP A 733 33.93 43.92 -21.26
CA ASP A 733 35.16 43.46 -20.61
C ASP A 733 34.95 43.11 -19.14
N ALA A 734 34.19 43.95 -18.42
CA ALA A 734 33.84 43.71 -17.02
C ALA A 734 32.96 42.47 -16.87
N ALA A 735 32.02 42.25 -17.80
CA ALA A 735 31.22 41.03 -17.83
C ALA A 735 32.07 39.77 -18.06
N ALA A 736 33.05 39.84 -18.97
CA ALA A 736 33.94 38.72 -19.27
C ALA A 736 34.73 38.28 -18.04
N THR A 737 35.32 39.22 -17.29
CA THR A 737 36.04 38.91 -16.04
C THR A 737 35.16 38.22 -15.00
N LEU A 738 33.92 38.69 -14.83
CA LEU A 738 32.97 38.08 -13.88
C LEU A 738 32.55 36.66 -14.30
N LEU A 739 32.37 36.43 -15.61
CA LEU A 739 32.04 35.11 -16.15
C LEU A 739 33.20 34.13 -16.02
N GLU A 740 34.45 34.57 -16.20
CA GLU A 740 35.63 33.73 -16.00
C GLU A 740 35.74 33.25 -14.54
N GLU A 741 35.55 34.15 -13.57
CA GLU A 741 35.52 33.80 -12.14
C GLU A 741 34.36 32.83 -11.83
N SER A 742 33.16 33.10 -12.33
CA SER A 742 31.98 32.24 -12.18
C SER A 742 32.21 30.84 -12.76
N LEU A 743 32.82 30.76 -13.95
CA LEU A 743 33.12 29.49 -14.62
C LEU A 743 34.16 28.67 -13.84
N ALA A 744 35.22 29.30 -13.35
CA ALA A 744 36.24 28.63 -12.55
C ALA A 744 35.64 28.01 -11.27
N LEU A 745 34.79 28.75 -10.57
CA LEU A 745 34.09 28.27 -9.37
C LEU A 745 33.13 27.12 -9.69
N SER A 746 32.41 27.21 -10.81
CA SER A 746 31.45 26.19 -11.25
C SER A 746 32.12 24.87 -11.65
N VAL A 747 33.26 24.94 -12.35
CA VAL A 747 34.05 23.76 -12.74
C VAL A 747 34.66 23.08 -11.51
N GLY A 748 35.22 23.84 -10.58
CA GLY A 748 35.86 23.30 -9.38
C GLY A 748 34.90 22.59 -8.42
N HIS A 749 33.60 22.88 -8.47
CA HIS A 749 32.60 22.40 -7.50
C HIS A 749 31.43 21.61 -8.13
N GLY A 750 31.57 21.18 -9.39
CA GLY A 750 30.64 20.25 -10.03
C GLY A 750 29.26 20.84 -10.36
N ALA A 751 29.12 22.16 -10.44
CA ALA A 751 27.87 22.84 -10.79
C ALA A 751 27.61 22.80 -12.32
N ARG A 752 27.27 21.60 -12.82
CA ARG A 752 27.13 21.33 -14.27
C ARG A 752 26.15 22.26 -14.98
N ARG A 753 25.06 22.65 -14.32
CA ARG A 753 24.04 23.56 -14.87
C ARG A 753 24.47 25.01 -14.92
N LEU A 754 25.28 25.48 -13.97
CA LEU A 754 25.78 26.84 -13.96
C LEU A 754 26.93 27.01 -14.96
N ARG A 755 27.68 25.93 -15.20
CA ARG A 755 28.73 25.87 -16.21
C ARG A 755 28.19 25.92 -17.65
N ALA A 756 27.06 25.24 -17.88
CA ALA A 756 26.40 25.17 -19.19
C ALA A 756 25.68 26.48 -19.48
#